data_AF-A0A9N9S475-F1
#
_entry.id   AF-A0A9N9S475-F1
#
_cell.length_a   1.000
_cell.length_b   1.000
_cell.length_c   1.000
_cell.angle_alpha   90.00
_cell.angle_beta   90.00
_cell.angle_gamma   90.00
#
_symmetry.space_group_name_H-M   'P 1'
#
loop_
_entity.id
_entity.type
_entity.pdbx_description
1 polymer ?
#
loop_
_entity_poly.entity_id
_entity_poly.type
_entity_poly.pdbx_seq_one_letter_code
_entity_poly.pdbx_strand_id
1 'polypeptide(L)'
;MFRDFYIVVLLLLSTIENNGINARAPPEPYYGRLIGSFTEFAHGIKGIVYAVDESTLFIKGFAYDGTGPDAFFWVGNSARPSPEGYIIPYPEEYSGREPPILQAHNNTDIILRLPMGKRIRDIRWLSVWCRRFTVDFGEVFIPPLLDVPRPRVLPEFKRLAHGLRSSNISVLDAKTFYIPNLHYDGAGPDAYFWVGNGSQPNIMGVKVPNELGSYEVLRGYQGEDIEIQLPGNLTVYDIDWLAVWCVEYRHNFGHVVIPKDLDVPPALGQTKITPEWWYNPTTTTTQRPKAKNCKEIIDGKLQVQWEIQGDSVVIELYGRITEDQYMAFGLSGANGRSQMVNGDVVVAFYDRSQLRFRVEDYYISHLSQCDGKQGVCPDERIGGRNDAVYIHGDRKNGVTYIKYRRFLQTNEPVNDQAIPIDREVNVIAAIGPLNSRKEANSHSHTGDEHTVDDIKIDFSSKNEHSCMSSLYDRKDENIVKPWPSRTIISENTITAKIGPTGGKKGYTAITGYPSWGIAWYLNDLLIPEVYVERGQTYTFLIEGGNDETQPARYHPFYISDSDEGGYGQKSQLKQSRQTVYAGVKFEDDGYPKPTAAGRYCEWQHITIDKSNDIETFEEYKKTLKLECEPGEPAVLNWTVSFDTPNLVYYQCYTHNNLGWKIHVVDPGTTLHRNGVNIIYLNISLLLILNLIAIHYANAIRCNL
;
A
#
# COMPACT_ATOMS: atom_id res chain seq x y z
N MET A 1 43.99 67.55 -52.19
CA MET A 1 43.93 66.09 -51.98
C MET A 1 42.89 65.89 -50.89
N PHE A 2 41.63 65.77 -51.32
CA PHE A 2 40.43 66.08 -50.54
C PHE A 2 39.77 64.82 -49.97
N ARG A 3 39.13 65.01 -48.80
CA ARG A 3 38.10 64.16 -48.17
C ARG A 3 37.10 63.59 -49.19
N ASP A 4 36.64 62.35 -48.99
CA ASP A 4 35.23 62.04 -48.66
C ASP A 4 34.91 60.54 -48.55
N PHE A 5 34.10 60.23 -47.52
CA PHE A 5 33.04 59.22 -47.38
C PHE A 5 33.27 57.74 -47.75
N TYR A 6 33.08 56.83 -46.77
CA TYR A 6 32.03 55.80 -46.83
C TYR A 6 31.65 55.31 -45.42
N ILE A 7 30.35 55.06 -45.28
CA ILE A 7 29.54 54.84 -44.07
C ILE A 7 29.75 53.42 -43.51
N VAL A 8 29.94 53.28 -42.19
CA VAL A 8 29.82 52.00 -41.47
C VAL A 8 28.63 52.10 -40.53
N VAL A 9 27.57 51.35 -40.85
CA VAL A 9 26.39 51.15 -39.99
C VAL A 9 26.78 50.13 -38.92
N LEU A 10 26.96 50.61 -37.69
CA LEU A 10 27.06 49.78 -36.47
C LEU A 10 25.65 49.62 -35.89
N LEU A 11 25.01 48.48 -36.16
CA LEU A 11 23.81 48.05 -35.46
C LEU A 11 24.21 47.51 -34.07
N LEU A 12 24.02 48.35 -33.05
CA LEU A 12 23.95 47.94 -31.65
C LEU A 12 22.66 47.15 -31.45
N LEU A 13 22.74 45.82 -31.54
CA LEU A 13 21.77 44.93 -30.92
C LEU A 13 22.07 44.93 -29.41
N SER A 14 21.36 45.79 -28.68
CA SER A 14 21.16 45.64 -27.25
C SER A 14 20.54 44.27 -27.01
N THR A 15 21.29 43.36 -26.40
CA THR A 15 20.75 42.14 -25.81
C THR A 15 19.81 42.54 -24.69
N ILE A 16 18.52 42.61 -25.03
CA ILE A 16 17.44 42.46 -24.07
C ILE A 16 17.63 41.05 -23.52
N GLU A 17 18.03 40.95 -22.25
CA GLU A 17 17.87 39.72 -21.47
C GLU A 17 16.36 39.44 -21.41
N ASN A 18 15.88 38.70 -22.40
CA ASN A 18 14.64 37.95 -22.26
C ASN A 18 14.89 36.95 -21.13
N ASN A 19 14.39 37.26 -19.94
CA ASN A 19 14.12 36.27 -18.91
C ASN A 19 13.07 35.31 -19.47
N GLY A 20 13.52 34.39 -20.32
CA GLY A 20 12.78 33.19 -20.65
C GLY A 20 12.57 32.44 -19.35
N ILE A 21 11.30 32.22 -19.02
CA ILE A 21 10.84 31.39 -17.91
C ILE A 21 11.32 29.96 -18.18
N ASN A 22 12.57 29.69 -17.83
CA ASN A 22 12.98 28.34 -17.49
C ASN A 22 12.45 28.12 -16.08
N ALA A 23 11.27 27.51 -15.98
CA ALA A 23 10.72 27.00 -14.73
C ALA A 23 11.63 25.87 -14.22
N ARG A 24 12.76 26.26 -13.62
CA ARG A 24 13.52 25.38 -12.74
C ARG A 24 12.76 25.29 -11.42
N ALA A 25 12.77 24.10 -10.83
CA ALA A 25 12.26 23.88 -9.49
C ALA A 25 12.77 25.00 -8.55
N PRO A 26 11.88 25.62 -7.76
CA PRO A 26 12.31 26.65 -6.83
C PRO A 26 13.31 26.07 -5.82
N PRO A 27 14.36 26.82 -5.43
CA PRO A 27 15.35 26.34 -4.48
C PRO A 27 14.68 26.04 -3.13
N GLU A 28 14.93 24.84 -2.59
CA GLU A 28 14.42 24.45 -1.29
C GLU A 28 15.18 25.13 -0.14
N PRO A 29 14.49 25.49 0.95
CA PRO A 29 13.03 25.37 1.18
C PRO A 29 12.22 26.45 0.43
N TYR A 30 11.15 26.03 -0.27
CA TYR A 30 10.28 26.91 -1.06
C TYR A 30 9.12 27.45 -0.22
N TYR A 31 9.04 28.77 -0.10
CA TYR A 31 8.00 29.48 0.68
C TYR A 31 7.08 30.36 -0.16
N GLY A 32 7.13 30.21 -1.49
CA GLY A 32 6.42 31.08 -2.44
C GLY A 32 7.26 32.25 -2.92
N ARG A 33 6.60 33.29 -3.47
CA ARG A 33 7.27 34.44 -4.09
C ARG A 33 7.69 35.46 -3.03
N LEU A 34 8.99 35.79 -2.97
CA LEU A 34 9.51 36.79 -2.03
C LEU A 34 8.86 38.17 -2.27
N ILE A 35 8.32 38.77 -1.20
CA ILE A 35 7.82 40.14 -1.17
C ILE A 35 8.91 41.08 -0.65
N GLY A 36 9.45 40.80 0.54
CA GLY A 36 10.46 41.64 1.18
C GLY A 36 10.58 41.39 2.68
N SER A 37 11.51 42.08 3.34
CA SER A 37 11.65 42.07 4.80
C SER A 37 10.87 43.22 5.44
N PHE A 38 10.36 43.02 6.66
CA PHE A 38 9.81 44.11 7.45
C PHE A 38 10.86 45.20 7.70
N THR A 39 10.42 46.45 7.57
CA THR A 39 11.15 47.61 8.06
C THR A 39 10.71 47.87 9.49
N GLU A 40 11.65 47.82 10.43
CA GLU A 40 11.37 48.04 11.85
C GLU A 40 11.26 49.54 12.16
N PHE A 41 10.19 49.93 12.86
CA PHE A 41 10.06 51.28 13.43
C PHE A 41 10.01 51.27 14.96
N ALA A 42 9.41 50.23 15.55
CA ALA A 42 9.33 50.04 17.00
C ALA A 42 9.13 48.56 17.33
N HIS A 43 9.26 48.21 18.61
CA HIS A 43 8.87 46.90 19.16
C HIS A 43 9.55 45.66 18.58
N GLY A 44 10.74 45.81 17.97
CA GLY A 44 11.54 44.66 17.54
C GLY A 44 10.99 43.91 16.34
N ILE A 45 10.18 44.55 15.48
CA ILE A 45 9.54 43.88 14.34
C ILE A 45 10.58 43.34 13.38
N LYS A 46 10.57 42.02 13.16
CA LYS A 46 11.40 41.33 12.17
C LYS A 46 10.58 40.30 11.42
N GLY A 47 11.07 39.89 10.26
CA GLY A 47 10.52 38.80 9.46
C GLY A 47 10.66 39.05 7.97
N ILE A 48 10.64 37.97 7.19
CA ILE A 48 10.67 38.02 5.72
C ILE A 48 9.33 37.51 5.21
N VAL A 49 8.69 38.28 4.34
CA VAL A 49 7.34 38.01 3.83
C VAL A 49 7.41 37.41 2.43
N TYR A 50 6.62 36.37 2.22
CA TYR A 50 6.45 35.65 0.96
C TYR A 50 4.96 35.57 0.61
N ALA A 51 4.63 35.63 -0.69
CA ALA A 51 3.32 35.31 -1.22
C ALA A 51 3.23 33.83 -1.53
N VAL A 52 2.33 33.13 -0.85
CA VAL A 52 2.09 31.68 -1.01
C VAL A 52 1.14 31.42 -2.18
N ASP A 53 0.04 32.18 -2.25
CA ASP A 53 -0.97 32.13 -3.31
C ASP A 53 -1.62 33.52 -3.49
N GLU A 54 -2.76 33.63 -4.20
CA GLU A 54 -3.44 34.91 -4.41
C GLU A 54 -3.98 35.59 -3.14
N SER A 55 -4.11 34.87 -2.03
CA SER A 55 -4.77 35.30 -0.78
C SER A 55 -3.98 35.00 0.49
N THR A 56 -2.87 34.26 0.40
CA THR A 56 -2.11 33.77 1.55
C THR A 56 -0.70 34.35 1.56
N LEU A 57 -0.28 34.87 2.71
CA LEU A 57 1.06 35.38 2.98
C LEU A 57 1.76 34.48 4.01
N PHE A 58 3.05 34.25 3.84
CA PHE A 58 3.90 33.55 4.80
C PHE A 58 4.99 34.49 5.31
N ILE A 59 5.13 34.60 6.63
CA ILE A 59 6.15 35.39 7.30
C ILE A 59 7.13 34.42 7.96
N LYS A 60 8.37 34.41 7.48
CA LYS A 60 9.46 33.62 8.05
C LYS A 60 10.18 34.40 9.15
N GLY A 61 10.35 33.78 10.31
CA GLY A 61 11.12 34.32 11.44
C GLY A 61 10.54 35.62 12.00
N PHE A 62 9.22 35.68 12.18
CA PHE A 62 8.55 36.85 12.75
C PHE A 62 8.98 37.08 14.20
N ALA A 63 9.31 38.32 14.55
CA ALA A 63 9.60 38.72 15.92
C ALA A 63 8.84 40.00 16.29
N TYR A 64 8.32 40.05 17.51
CA TYR A 64 7.60 41.17 18.09
C TYR A 64 7.62 41.08 19.62
N ASP A 65 7.89 42.19 20.32
CA ASP A 65 8.02 42.19 21.79
C ASP A 65 6.70 42.02 22.56
N GLY A 66 5.53 42.14 21.91
CA GLY A 66 4.21 41.97 22.52
C GLY A 66 3.75 43.11 23.44
N THR A 67 4.47 44.22 23.49
CA THR A 67 4.20 45.31 24.45
C THR A 67 3.19 46.35 23.93
N GLY A 68 2.76 46.23 22.68
CA GLY A 68 1.75 47.11 22.09
C GLY A 68 0.35 46.81 22.64
N PRO A 69 -0.42 47.82 23.07
CA PRO A 69 -1.68 47.59 23.77
C PRO A 69 -2.86 47.18 22.87
N ASP A 70 -2.77 47.37 21.55
CA ASP A 70 -3.84 47.09 20.58
C ASP A 70 -3.25 46.88 19.17
N ALA A 71 -2.28 45.95 19.07
CA ALA A 71 -1.51 45.67 17.85
C ALA A 71 -2.10 44.51 17.05
N PHE A 72 -2.10 44.62 15.71
CA PHE A 72 -2.61 43.60 14.79
C PHE A 72 -1.80 43.54 13.49
N PHE A 73 -1.92 42.44 12.76
CA PHE A 73 -1.56 42.42 11.34
C PHE A 73 -2.57 43.24 10.54
N TRP A 74 -2.06 44.16 9.73
CA TRP A 74 -2.85 45.22 9.11
C TRP A 74 -2.46 45.35 7.63
N VAL A 75 -3.45 45.48 6.74
CA VAL A 75 -3.21 45.63 5.31
C VAL A 75 -4.04 46.76 4.71
N GLY A 76 -3.56 47.37 3.64
CA GLY A 76 -4.32 48.40 2.93
C GLY A 76 -3.77 48.69 1.55
N ASN A 77 -4.49 49.53 0.81
CA ASN A 77 -4.21 49.90 -0.58
C ASN A 77 -3.82 51.38 -0.75
N SER A 78 -3.64 52.11 0.35
CA SER A 78 -3.10 53.46 0.35
C SER A 78 -1.61 53.45 0.00
N ALA A 79 -1.03 54.63 -0.27
CA ALA A 79 0.39 54.76 -0.57
C ALA A 79 1.32 54.41 0.63
N ARG A 80 0.80 54.46 1.86
CA ARG A 80 1.47 54.11 3.11
C ARG A 80 0.46 53.56 4.13
N PRO A 81 0.88 52.78 5.14
CA PRO A 81 0.05 52.37 6.27
C PRO A 81 -0.76 53.50 6.85
N SER A 82 -2.06 53.26 7.01
CA SER A 82 -3.00 54.27 7.50
C SER A 82 -4.11 53.64 8.35
N PRO A 83 -4.84 54.44 9.15
CA PRO A 83 -5.94 53.97 9.98
C PRO A 83 -7.07 53.28 9.19
N GLU A 84 -7.21 53.56 7.90
CA GLU A 84 -8.24 53.00 7.00
C GLU A 84 -7.91 51.60 6.46
N GLY A 85 -6.88 50.94 6.99
CA GLY A 85 -6.56 49.56 6.64
C GLY A 85 -7.51 48.53 7.27
N TYR A 86 -7.26 47.27 6.93
CA TYR A 86 -8.05 46.11 7.33
C TYR A 86 -7.21 45.22 8.25
N ILE A 87 -7.84 44.71 9.31
CA ILE A 87 -7.22 43.72 10.19
C ILE A 87 -7.20 42.37 9.49
N ILE A 88 -6.04 41.71 9.48
CA ILE A 88 -5.95 40.28 9.21
C ILE A 88 -6.18 39.54 10.55
N PRO A 89 -7.24 38.73 10.67
CA PRO A 89 -7.45 37.92 11.87
C PRO A 89 -6.29 36.94 12.08
N TYR A 90 -5.74 36.92 13.29
CA TYR A 90 -4.70 35.98 13.70
C TYR A 90 -4.88 35.61 15.19
N PRO A 91 -4.82 34.33 15.58
CA PRO A 91 -4.65 33.13 14.74
C PRO A 91 -5.85 32.86 13.82
N GLU A 92 -5.64 32.10 12.74
CA GLU A 92 -6.63 31.87 11.67
C GLU A 92 -7.96 31.27 12.18
N GLU A 93 -7.89 30.42 13.20
CA GLU A 93 -9.01 29.68 13.79
C GLU A 93 -9.99 30.58 14.60
N TYR A 94 -9.71 31.88 14.70
CA TYR A 94 -10.54 32.80 15.48
C TYR A 94 -11.85 33.16 14.76
N SER A 95 -12.98 32.76 15.35
CA SER A 95 -14.34 32.95 14.81
C SER A 95 -15.14 34.08 15.48
N GLY A 96 -14.52 34.85 16.39
CA GLY A 96 -15.18 35.97 17.06
C GLY A 96 -15.27 37.25 16.22
N ARG A 97 -16.05 38.24 16.69
CA ARG A 97 -16.26 39.53 15.99
C ARG A 97 -15.03 40.43 15.95
N GLU A 98 -14.16 40.35 16.96
CA GLU A 98 -12.92 41.13 17.03
C GLU A 98 -11.73 40.20 17.28
N PRO A 99 -10.73 40.13 16.38
CA PRO A 99 -9.57 39.27 16.57
C PRO A 99 -8.79 39.63 17.84
N PRO A 100 -8.09 38.68 18.47
CA PRO A 100 -7.29 38.95 19.65
C PRO A 100 -6.10 39.87 19.31
N ILE A 101 -5.66 40.65 20.29
CA ILE A 101 -4.44 41.47 20.16
C ILE A 101 -3.23 40.57 19.92
N LEU A 102 -2.32 41.02 19.05
CA LEU A 102 -1.10 40.31 18.70
C LEU A 102 -0.21 40.14 19.94
N GLN A 103 0.13 38.90 20.26
CA GLN A 103 0.99 38.56 21.39
C GLN A 103 2.48 38.67 21.02
N ALA A 104 3.37 38.54 22.00
CA ALA A 104 4.81 38.48 21.73
C ALA A 104 5.16 37.27 20.85
N HIS A 105 6.03 37.49 19.87
CA HIS A 105 6.55 36.45 18.97
C HIS A 105 8.08 36.50 18.97
N ASN A 106 8.73 35.34 19.04
CA ASN A 106 10.18 35.25 18.98
C ASN A 106 10.61 34.26 17.91
N ASN A 107 10.94 34.80 16.73
CA ASN A 107 11.38 34.04 15.55
C ASN A 107 10.41 32.91 15.16
N THR A 108 9.12 33.22 15.11
CA THR A 108 8.05 32.27 14.77
C THR A 108 7.63 32.42 13.31
N ASP A 109 7.36 31.33 12.62
CA ASP A 109 6.81 31.36 11.27
C ASP A 109 5.28 31.51 11.30
N ILE A 110 4.72 32.40 10.47
CA ILE A 110 3.30 32.77 10.52
C ILE A 110 2.69 32.67 9.11
N ILE A 111 1.53 32.01 9.01
CA ILE A 111 0.69 32.03 7.81
C ILE A 111 -0.48 32.99 8.07
N LEU A 112 -0.70 33.90 7.12
CA LEU A 112 -1.76 34.91 7.16
C LEU A 112 -2.65 34.77 5.93
N ARG A 113 -3.96 34.60 6.14
CA ARG A 113 -4.95 34.63 5.06
C ARG A 113 -5.64 35.97 5.00
N LEU A 114 -5.72 36.55 3.80
CA LEU A 114 -6.38 37.83 3.60
C LEU A 114 -7.90 37.70 3.84
N PRO A 115 -8.50 38.60 4.63
CA PRO A 115 -9.92 38.53 4.95
C PRO A 115 -10.79 38.96 3.76
N MET A 116 -12.09 38.63 3.83
CA MET A 116 -13.13 39.14 2.93
C MET A 116 -12.89 38.87 1.43
N GLY A 117 -12.18 37.77 1.09
CA GLY A 117 -11.87 37.42 -0.30
C GLY A 117 -10.93 38.40 -1.01
N LYS A 118 -10.22 39.25 -0.25
CA LYS A 118 -9.19 40.15 -0.77
C LYS A 118 -8.02 39.33 -1.31
N ARG A 119 -7.42 39.82 -2.38
CA ARG A 119 -6.24 39.22 -2.99
C ARG A 119 -5.00 40.07 -2.70
N ILE A 120 -3.81 39.48 -2.79
CA ILE A 120 -2.53 40.17 -2.63
C ILE A 120 -2.41 41.34 -3.61
N ARG A 121 -2.98 41.22 -4.83
CA ARG A 121 -3.03 42.31 -5.81
C ARG A 121 -3.83 43.54 -5.37
N ASP A 122 -4.73 43.38 -4.39
CA ASP A 122 -5.64 44.44 -3.92
C ASP A 122 -5.04 45.27 -2.78
N ILE A 123 -3.87 44.89 -2.28
CA ILE A 123 -3.18 45.53 -1.16
C ILE A 123 -1.78 46.00 -1.60
N ARG A 124 -1.29 47.08 -1.00
CA ARG A 124 0.02 47.70 -1.28
C ARG A 124 1.04 47.47 -0.19
N TRP A 125 0.60 47.17 1.02
CA TRP A 125 1.48 47.00 2.17
C TRP A 125 0.84 46.05 3.20
N LEU A 126 1.72 45.40 3.97
CA LEU A 126 1.42 44.67 5.19
C LEU A 126 2.18 45.37 6.33
N SER A 127 1.51 45.63 7.44
CA SER A 127 2.06 46.33 8.61
C SER A 127 1.65 45.65 9.91
N VAL A 128 2.47 45.80 10.94
CA VAL A 128 2.07 45.57 12.33
C VAL A 128 1.61 46.91 12.90
N TRP A 129 0.30 47.10 13.01
CA TRP A 129 -0.31 48.39 13.31
C TRP A 129 -0.94 48.41 14.71
N CYS A 130 -0.67 49.46 15.48
CA CYS A 130 -1.36 49.72 16.74
C CYS A 130 -2.58 50.61 16.51
N ARG A 131 -3.78 50.02 16.52
CA ARG A 131 -5.04 50.74 16.29
C ARG A 131 -5.28 51.84 17.34
N ARG A 132 -4.97 51.58 18.61
CA ARG A 132 -5.14 52.55 19.72
C ARG A 132 -4.33 53.84 19.56
N PHE A 133 -3.11 53.76 19.03
CA PHE A 133 -2.23 54.92 18.89
C PHE A 133 -2.11 55.41 17.45
N THR A 134 -2.71 54.70 16.49
CA THR A 134 -2.59 54.99 15.05
C THR A 134 -1.14 55.08 14.58
N VAL A 135 -0.31 54.14 15.05
CA VAL A 135 1.13 54.08 14.75
C VAL A 135 1.46 52.74 14.12
N ASP A 136 2.34 52.79 13.12
CA ASP A 136 2.95 51.63 12.48
C ASP A 136 4.21 51.19 13.23
N PHE A 137 4.28 49.92 13.63
CA PHE A 137 5.45 49.34 14.29
C PHE A 137 6.43 48.72 13.31
N GLY A 138 5.97 48.37 12.11
CA GLY A 138 6.82 47.92 11.02
C GLY A 138 6.00 47.50 9.80
N GLU A 139 6.55 47.77 8.62
CA GLU A 139 5.85 47.60 7.34
C GLU A 139 6.69 46.86 6.29
N VAL A 140 6.00 46.33 5.29
CA VAL A 140 6.56 45.81 4.04
C VAL A 140 5.62 46.14 2.89
N PHE A 141 6.18 46.67 1.80
CA PHE A 141 5.44 47.00 0.59
C PHE A 141 5.37 45.81 -0.37
N ILE A 142 4.21 45.67 -1.02
CA ILE A 142 3.95 44.63 -2.01
C ILE A 142 4.36 45.14 -3.39
N PRO A 143 5.25 44.44 -4.11
CA PRO A 143 5.63 44.85 -5.46
C PRO A 143 4.42 44.88 -6.41
N PRO A 144 4.23 45.94 -7.22
CA PRO A 144 3.04 46.11 -8.06
C PRO A 144 2.92 45.10 -9.21
N LEU A 145 3.98 44.38 -9.54
CA LEU A 145 4.02 43.35 -10.60
C LEU A 145 4.41 41.97 -10.01
N LEU A 146 4.02 41.71 -8.77
CA LEU A 146 4.25 40.41 -8.13
C LEU A 146 3.37 39.35 -8.80
N ASP A 147 3.99 38.46 -9.58
CA ASP A 147 3.33 37.22 -10.03
C ASP A 147 3.37 36.22 -8.87
N VAL A 148 2.20 35.69 -8.52
CA VAL A 148 2.00 34.79 -7.37
C VAL A 148 1.72 33.37 -7.85
N PRO A 149 2.21 32.35 -7.14
CA PRO A 149 1.95 30.96 -7.49
C PRO A 149 0.46 30.64 -7.49
N ARG A 150 0.01 29.78 -8.42
CA ARG A 150 -1.41 29.44 -8.60
C ARG A 150 -1.62 27.94 -8.84
N PRO A 151 -2.72 27.36 -8.34
CA PRO A 151 -3.07 25.98 -8.65
C PRO A 151 -3.14 25.73 -10.16
N ARG A 152 -2.67 24.57 -10.61
CA ARG A 152 -2.65 24.18 -12.04
C ARG A 152 -3.67 23.09 -12.31
N VAL A 153 -4.47 23.26 -13.36
CA VAL A 153 -5.37 22.21 -13.85
C VAL A 153 -4.67 21.39 -14.93
N LEU A 154 -4.70 20.07 -14.76
CA LEU A 154 -4.21 19.03 -15.65
C LEU A 154 -5.40 18.31 -16.31
N PRO A 155 -5.21 17.64 -17.46
CA PRO A 155 -6.25 16.83 -18.09
C PRO A 155 -6.60 15.59 -17.23
N GLU A 156 -7.68 14.90 -17.59
CA GLU A 156 -8.05 13.60 -16.98
C GLU A 156 -6.98 12.52 -17.20
N PHE A 157 -7.05 11.44 -16.41
CA PHE A 157 -6.23 10.24 -16.65
C PHE A 157 -6.49 9.67 -18.05
N LYS A 158 -5.40 9.31 -18.75
CA LYS A 158 -5.51 8.47 -19.95
C LYS A 158 -6.12 7.12 -19.59
N ARG A 159 -7.19 6.74 -20.29
CA ARG A 159 -7.96 5.52 -20.05
C ARG A 159 -7.27 4.33 -20.73
N LEU A 160 -6.54 3.51 -19.99
CA LEU A 160 -5.81 2.37 -20.56
C LEU A 160 -6.40 1.02 -20.13
N ALA A 161 -6.63 0.83 -18.84
CA ALA A 161 -7.19 -0.42 -18.30
C ALA A 161 -8.06 -0.16 -17.06
N HIS A 162 -8.76 -1.20 -16.62
CA HIS A 162 -9.48 -1.22 -15.33
C HIS A 162 -10.51 -0.10 -15.11
N GLY A 163 -11.10 0.39 -16.20
CA GLY A 163 -12.09 1.46 -16.17
C GLY A 163 -11.57 2.80 -15.63
N LEU A 164 -10.25 2.99 -15.52
CA LEU A 164 -9.65 4.18 -14.92
C LEU A 164 -10.04 5.44 -15.72
N ARG A 165 -10.71 6.38 -15.05
CA ARG A 165 -11.04 7.72 -15.56
C ARG A 165 -11.25 8.69 -14.42
N SER A 166 -11.06 9.98 -14.68
CA SER A 166 -11.35 11.07 -13.75
C SER A 166 -11.87 12.27 -14.52
N SER A 167 -12.26 13.33 -13.82
CA SER A 167 -12.32 14.66 -14.43
C SER A 167 -10.92 15.32 -14.42
N ASN A 168 -10.83 16.58 -14.85
CA ASN A 168 -9.56 17.31 -14.87
C ASN A 168 -8.95 17.39 -13.46
N ILE A 169 -7.70 16.95 -13.34
CA ILE A 169 -6.96 16.86 -12.07
C ILE A 169 -6.40 18.25 -11.73
N SER A 170 -6.42 18.66 -10.47
CA SER A 170 -5.85 19.95 -10.05
C SER A 170 -4.64 19.74 -9.15
N VAL A 171 -3.52 20.37 -9.48
CA VAL A 171 -2.35 20.50 -8.60
C VAL A 171 -2.60 21.70 -7.70
N LEU A 172 -2.88 21.45 -6.42
CA LEU A 172 -3.25 22.50 -5.47
C LEU A 172 -2.02 23.23 -4.92
N ASP A 173 -0.95 22.49 -4.64
CA ASP A 173 0.34 23.00 -4.16
C ASP A 173 1.49 22.09 -4.65
N ALA A 174 2.70 22.33 -4.15
CA ALA A 174 3.90 21.58 -4.54
C ALA A 174 3.86 20.07 -4.24
N LYS A 175 2.88 19.57 -3.48
CA LYS A 175 2.75 18.14 -3.13
C LYS A 175 1.35 17.55 -3.30
N THR A 176 0.31 18.37 -3.43
CA THR A 176 -1.08 17.95 -3.27
C THR A 176 -1.82 17.96 -4.60
N PHE A 177 -2.44 16.83 -4.93
CA PHE A 177 -3.29 16.66 -6.09
C PHE A 177 -4.75 16.46 -5.66
N TYR A 178 -5.66 17.17 -6.32
CA TYR A 178 -7.09 16.97 -6.25
C TYR A 178 -7.56 16.24 -7.51
N ILE A 179 -8.17 15.08 -7.33
CA ILE A 179 -8.64 14.20 -8.42
C ILE A 179 -10.16 14.08 -8.31
N PRO A 180 -10.92 14.84 -9.11
CA PRO A 180 -12.38 14.76 -9.09
C PRO A 180 -12.91 13.58 -9.91
N ASN A 181 -14.05 13.04 -9.47
CA ASN A 181 -14.85 12.05 -10.17
C ASN A 181 -14.06 10.81 -10.61
N LEU A 182 -13.15 10.34 -9.75
CA LEU A 182 -12.30 9.19 -10.00
C LEU A 182 -13.14 7.91 -10.09
N HIS A 183 -12.90 7.14 -11.13
CA HIS A 183 -13.43 5.80 -11.30
C HIS A 183 -12.30 4.82 -11.56
N TYR A 184 -12.37 3.66 -10.92
CA TYR A 184 -11.45 2.54 -11.07
C TYR A 184 -12.14 1.28 -10.56
N ASP A 185 -11.99 0.14 -11.25
CA ASP A 185 -12.74 -1.08 -10.92
C ASP A 185 -12.25 -1.82 -9.66
N GLY A 186 -11.05 -1.52 -9.16
CA GLY A 186 -10.47 -2.18 -7.99
C GLY A 186 -9.99 -3.61 -8.24
N ALA A 187 -9.96 -4.07 -9.49
CA ALA A 187 -9.61 -5.46 -9.84
C ALA A 187 -8.10 -5.69 -9.97
N GLY A 188 -7.28 -4.64 -9.89
CA GLY A 188 -5.83 -4.78 -9.89
C GLY A 188 -5.34 -5.33 -8.55
N PRO A 189 -4.67 -6.49 -8.51
CA PRO A 189 -4.28 -7.10 -7.24
C PRO A 189 -3.21 -6.31 -6.49
N ASP A 190 -2.47 -5.44 -7.18
CA ASP A 190 -1.35 -4.69 -6.63
C ASP A 190 -1.26 -3.28 -7.24
N ALA A 191 -2.40 -2.58 -7.32
CA ALA A 191 -2.54 -1.27 -7.96
C ALA A 191 -2.36 -0.11 -6.98
N TYR A 192 -1.59 0.91 -7.36
CA TYR A 192 -1.28 2.09 -6.54
C TYR A 192 -1.27 3.39 -7.34
N PHE A 193 -1.42 4.51 -6.64
CA PHE A 193 -0.98 5.79 -7.18
C PHE A 193 0.54 5.77 -7.29
N TRP A 194 1.03 6.19 -8.45
CA TRP A 194 2.42 5.99 -8.84
C TRP A 194 2.91 7.22 -9.56
N VAL A 195 4.08 7.73 -9.18
CA VAL A 195 4.68 8.92 -9.80
C VAL A 195 6.11 8.64 -10.18
N GLY A 196 6.64 9.36 -11.15
CA GLY A 196 8.04 9.18 -11.50
C GLY A 196 8.49 10.13 -12.59
N ASN A 197 9.73 9.93 -13.01
CA ASN A 197 10.39 10.74 -14.03
C ASN A 197 10.47 9.96 -15.35
N GLY A 198 10.56 10.67 -16.47
CA GLY A 198 10.61 10.12 -17.83
C GLY A 198 9.32 10.31 -18.62
N SER A 199 9.37 9.97 -19.91
CA SER A 199 8.27 10.22 -20.85
C SER A 199 7.00 9.40 -20.61
N GLN A 200 7.10 8.27 -19.89
CA GLN A 200 5.99 7.37 -19.61
C GLN A 200 6.15 6.68 -18.24
N PRO A 201 5.02 6.27 -17.61
CA PRO A 201 5.03 5.47 -16.40
C PRO A 201 5.81 4.17 -16.54
N ASN A 202 6.64 3.87 -15.54
CA ASN A 202 7.52 2.72 -15.54
C ASN A 202 7.75 2.18 -14.11
N ILE A 203 8.47 1.06 -14.01
CA ILE A 203 8.73 0.34 -12.76
C ILE A 203 9.55 1.12 -11.72
N MET A 204 10.29 2.14 -12.14
CA MET A 204 11.16 2.95 -11.25
C MET A 204 10.41 4.12 -10.60
N GLY A 205 9.08 4.16 -10.74
CA GLY A 205 8.28 5.15 -10.05
C GLY A 205 8.22 4.93 -8.54
N VAL A 206 7.64 5.90 -7.86
CA VAL A 206 7.47 5.98 -6.42
C VAL A 206 5.98 5.85 -6.11
N LYS A 207 5.69 5.03 -5.11
CA LYS A 207 4.34 4.80 -4.58
C LYS A 207 3.84 6.05 -3.85
N VAL A 208 2.63 6.50 -4.17
CA VAL A 208 1.98 7.63 -3.50
C VAL A 208 0.87 7.09 -2.61
N PRO A 209 0.76 7.56 -1.35
CA PRO A 209 -0.33 7.15 -0.48
C PRO A 209 -1.69 7.57 -1.06
N ASN A 210 -2.70 6.76 -0.79
CA ASN A 210 -4.08 7.03 -1.18
C ASN A 210 -4.70 8.17 -0.36
N GLU A 211 -5.99 8.45 -0.57
CA GLU A 211 -6.72 9.52 0.10
C GLU A 211 -6.81 9.38 1.63
N LEU A 212 -6.54 8.17 2.15
CA LEU A 212 -6.49 7.87 3.58
C LEU A 212 -5.07 7.94 4.15
N GLY A 213 -4.09 8.35 3.35
CA GLY A 213 -2.67 8.30 3.72
C GLY A 213 -2.09 6.88 3.75
N SER A 214 -2.80 5.89 3.21
CA SER A 214 -2.40 4.49 3.22
C SER A 214 -1.68 4.08 1.94
N TYR A 215 -0.75 3.14 2.06
CA TYR A 215 -0.06 2.50 0.94
C TYR A 215 -0.69 1.15 0.59
N GLU A 216 -1.89 0.85 1.08
CA GLU A 216 -2.65 -0.34 0.68
C GLU A 216 -3.03 -0.30 -0.81
N VAL A 217 -3.33 -1.48 -1.35
CA VAL A 217 -3.81 -1.64 -2.73
C VAL A 217 -5.05 -0.77 -2.91
N LEU A 218 -5.10 -0.04 -4.03
CA LEU A 218 -6.23 0.84 -4.33
C LEU A 218 -7.52 0.03 -4.40
N ARG A 219 -8.49 0.45 -3.59
CA ARG A 219 -9.88 0.01 -3.73
C ARG A 219 -10.48 0.51 -5.04
N GLY A 220 -11.64 -0.04 -5.41
CA GLY A 220 -12.44 0.54 -6.48
C GLY A 220 -12.97 1.93 -6.12
N TYR A 221 -13.02 2.82 -7.10
CA TYR A 221 -13.58 4.16 -7.00
C TYR A 221 -14.79 4.28 -7.95
N GLN A 222 -15.86 4.93 -7.51
CA GLN A 222 -17.09 5.11 -8.30
C GLN A 222 -17.55 6.57 -8.33
N GLY A 223 -16.76 7.42 -8.99
CA GLY A 223 -17.07 8.84 -9.16
C GLY A 223 -16.81 9.65 -7.91
N GLU A 224 -15.68 9.38 -7.25
CA GLU A 224 -15.31 10.02 -5.99
C GLU A 224 -14.31 11.16 -6.19
N ASP A 225 -14.43 12.18 -5.37
CA ASP A 225 -13.49 13.30 -5.32
C ASP A 225 -12.48 13.02 -4.21
N ILE A 226 -11.19 12.93 -4.58
CA ILE A 226 -10.13 12.59 -3.64
C ILE A 226 -8.98 13.60 -3.68
N GLU A 227 -8.26 13.69 -2.56
CA GLU A 227 -7.00 14.42 -2.43
C GLU A 227 -5.90 13.43 -2.09
N ILE A 228 -4.77 13.52 -2.78
CA ILE A 228 -3.58 12.72 -2.49
C ILE A 228 -2.36 13.63 -2.37
N GLN A 229 -1.42 13.25 -1.51
CA GLN A 229 -0.22 14.02 -1.25
C GLN A 229 1.04 13.20 -1.57
N LEU A 230 2.01 13.83 -2.25
CA LEU A 230 3.29 13.23 -2.55
C LEU A 230 4.07 12.89 -1.26
N PRO A 231 4.71 11.70 -1.20
CA PRO A 231 5.39 11.24 0.00
C PRO A 231 6.76 11.90 0.20
N GLY A 232 7.22 11.93 1.46
CA GLY A 232 8.56 12.38 1.82
C GLY A 232 8.85 13.82 1.36
N ASN A 233 10.02 14.02 0.74
CA ASN A 233 10.44 15.32 0.19
C ASN A 233 10.09 15.49 -1.29
N LEU A 234 9.34 14.57 -1.89
CA LEU A 234 9.00 14.63 -3.31
C LEU A 234 8.04 15.78 -3.58
N THR A 235 8.29 16.55 -4.64
CA THR A 235 7.43 17.64 -5.11
C THR A 235 6.96 17.38 -6.54
N VAL A 236 5.95 18.14 -6.98
CA VAL A 236 5.48 18.09 -8.37
C VAL A 236 6.54 18.49 -9.39
N TYR A 237 7.59 19.19 -8.96
CA TYR A 237 8.71 19.58 -9.81
C TYR A 237 9.65 18.39 -10.12
N ASP A 238 9.67 17.39 -9.24
CA ASP A 238 10.55 16.22 -9.32
C ASP A 238 9.99 15.08 -10.20
N ILE A 239 8.73 15.21 -10.62
CA ILE A 239 7.98 14.17 -11.33
C ILE A 239 7.52 14.65 -12.71
N ASP A 240 7.34 13.69 -13.63
CA ASP A 240 6.90 13.90 -15.02
C ASP A 240 5.48 13.40 -15.25
N TRP A 241 4.99 12.50 -14.40
CA TRP A 241 3.66 11.90 -14.55
C TRP A 241 3.12 11.41 -13.20
N LEU A 242 1.79 11.37 -13.13
CA LEU A 242 1.01 10.71 -12.08
C LEU A 242 0.18 9.60 -12.75
N ALA A 243 0.22 8.40 -12.22
CA ALA A 243 -0.39 7.21 -12.78
C ALA A 243 -1.10 6.36 -11.74
N VAL A 244 -1.99 5.48 -12.20
CA VAL A 244 -2.38 4.28 -11.47
C VAL A 244 -1.64 3.11 -12.10
N TRP A 245 -0.81 2.44 -11.31
CA TRP A 245 0.13 1.42 -11.77
C TRP A 245 0.00 0.15 -10.94
N CYS A 246 -0.05 -1.00 -11.61
CA CYS A 246 0.04 -2.30 -10.95
C CYS A 246 1.49 -2.76 -10.89
N VAL A 247 2.02 -2.92 -9.67
CA VAL A 247 3.43 -3.26 -9.44
C VAL A 247 3.70 -4.73 -9.78
N GLU A 248 2.87 -5.65 -9.28
CA GLU A 248 2.95 -7.08 -9.58
C GLU A 248 3.08 -7.38 -11.09
N TYR A 249 2.22 -6.78 -11.93
CA TYR A 249 2.21 -7.01 -13.37
C TYR A 249 2.94 -5.96 -14.20
N ARG A 250 3.55 -4.95 -13.56
CA ARG A 250 4.26 -3.85 -14.23
C ARG A 250 3.42 -3.18 -15.32
N HIS A 251 2.14 -2.96 -15.02
CA HIS A 251 1.16 -2.50 -16.01
C HIS A 251 0.57 -1.14 -15.63
N ASN A 252 0.56 -0.23 -16.60
CA ASN A 252 -0.01 1.11 -16.48
C ASN A 252 -1.52 1.09 -16.74
N PHE A 253 -2.34 1.38 -15.73
CA PHE A 253 -3.80 1.44 -15.88
C PHE A 253 -4.27 2.79 -16.41
N GLY A 254 -3.44 3.82 -16.27
CA GLY A 254 -3.62 5.12 -16.86
C GLY A 254 -2.80 6.18 -16.16
N HIS A 255 -2.54 7.30 -16.85
CA HIS A 255 -1.67 8.35 -16.34
C HIS A 255 -2.00 9.73 -16.90
N VAL A 256 -1.54 10.75 -16.20
CA VAL A 256 -1.51 12.15 -16.61
C VAL A 256 -0.06 12.64 -16.61
N VAL A 257 0.30 13.48 -17.58
CA VAL A 257 1.63 14.07 -17.69
C VAL A 257 1.65 15.42 -16.99
N ILE A 258 2.73 15.69 -16.26
CA ILE A 258 2.94 16.88 -15.47
C ILE A 258 3.79 17.86 -16.29
N PRO A 259 3.28 19.06 -16.61
CA PRO A 259 4.02 20.05 -17.38
C PRO A 259 5.19 20.61 -16.55
N LYS A 260 6.29 21.00 -17.21
CA LYS A 260 7.47 21.54 -16.50
C LYS A 260 7.38 23.04 -16.20
N ASP A 261 6.49 23.76 -16.87
CA ASP A 261 6.18 25.18 -16.64
C ASP A 261 5.18 25.39 -15.48
N LEU A 262 5.39 24.69 -14.35
CA LEU A 262 4.55 24.83 -13.16
C LEU A 262 5.02 25.98 -12.27
N ASP A 263 4.08 26.79 -11.80
CA ASP A 263 4.29 27.76 -10.72
C ASP A 263 3.14 27.62 -9.71
N VAL A 264 3.23 26.58 -8.87
CA VAL A 264 2.20 26.19 -7.92
C VAL A 264 2.58 26.63 -6.49
N PRO A 265 1.60 26.85 -5.59
CA PRO A 265 1.87 27.24 -4.22
C PRO A 265 2.81 26.28 -3.46
N PRO A 266 3.61 26.74 -2.49
CA PRO A 266 4.41 25.86 -1.62
C PRO A 266 3.51 25.02 -0.70
N ALA A 267 3.92 23.82 -0.28
CA ALA A 267 3.12 22.97 0.61
C ALA A 267 3.38 23.27 2.10
N LEU A 268 2.87 24.39 2.62
CA LEU A 268 3.03 24.83 4.03
C LEU A 268 1.83 24.47 4.93
N GLY A 269 0.91 23.63 4.45
CA GLY A 269 -0.29 23.20 5.19
C GLY A 269 -1.52 24.11 5.02
N GLN A 270 -1.47 25.07 4.10
CA GLN A 270 -2.56 26.03 3.86
C GLN A 270 -3.71 25.48 2.99
N THR A 271 -3.47 24.47 2.17
CA THR A 271 -4.46 23.87 1.28
C THR A 271 -5.25 22.78 2.00
N LYS A 272 -6.11 23.15 2.95
CA LYS A 272 -7.20 22.29 3.43
C LYS A 272 -8.49 22.81 2.81
N ILE A 273 -8.83 22.34 1.61
CA ILE A 273 -10.09 22.72 0.93
C ILE A 273 -11.27 21.93 1.52
N THR A 274 -11.00 20.79 2.14
CA THR A 274 -11.99 19.98 2.84
C THR A 274 -12.11 20.41 4.33
N PRO A 275 -13.27 20.89 4.77
CA PRO A 275 -13.52 21.11 6.18
C PRO A 275 -13.62 19.77 6.93
N GLU A 276 -13.24 19.79 8.21
CA GLU A 276 -13.12 18.65 9.15
C GLU A 276 -14.36 17.74 9.30
N TRP A 277 -15.51 18.10 8.70
CA TRP A 277 -16.77 17.36 8.77
C TRP A 277 -17.07 16.46 7.55
N TRP A 278 -16.26 16.53 6.48
CA TRP A 278 -16.43 15.68 5.27
C TRP A 278 -15.79 14.28 5.42
N TYR A 279 -14.81 14.16 6.31
CA TYR A 279 -14.24 12.89 6.76
C TYR A 279 -14.30 12.90 8.29
N ASN A 280 -14.61 11.76 8.92
CA ASN A 280 -14.36 11.57 10.35
C ASN A 280 -12.95 10.99 10.51
N PRO A 281 -11.88 11.79 10.66
CA PRO A 281 -10.65 11.29 11.23
C PRO A 281 -10.95 11.03 12.71
N THR A 282 -11.19 9.77 13.05
CA THR A 282 -11.35 9.36 14.44
C THR A 282 -9.97 9.32 15.09
N THR A 283 -9.34 10.46 15.30
CA THR A 283 -8.12 10.59 16.12
C THR A 283 -8.04 11.99 16.71
N THR A 284 -8.90 12.27 17.69
CA THR A 284 -8.56 13.24 18.74
C THR A 284 -7.55 12.58 19.67
N THR A 285 -6.26 12.70 19.34
CA THR A 285 -5.20 12.35 20.29
C THR A 285 -4.85 13.59 21.10
N THR A 286 -5.61 13.79 22.18
CA THR A 286 -5.20 14.65 23.29
C THR A 286 -3.92 14.08 23.89
N GLN A 287 -2.86 14.89 23.88
CA GLN A 287 -1.54 14.58 24.41
C GLN A 287 -1.57 13.98 25.83
N ARG A 288 -0.72 12.98 26.08
CA ARG A 288 0.25 13.02 27.20
C ARG A 288 1.59 12.37 26.82
N PRO A 289 2.71 12.94 27.30
CA PRO A 289 4.04 12.65 26.81
C PRO A 289 4.70 11.47 27.55
N LYS A 290 5.39 10.64 26.77
CA LYS A 290 6.64 9.91 27.05
C LYS A 290 6.84 8.93 25.90
N ALA A 291 6.92 9.43 24.68
CA ALA A 291 6.85 8.57 23.52
C ALA A 291 8.24 7.98 23.25
N LYS A 292 8.37 6.68 23.50
CA LYS A 292 9.42 5.87 22.86
C LYS A 292 9.24 5.99 21.35
N ASN A 293 10.32 5.86 20.59
CA ASN A 293 10.20 5.79 19.14
C ASN A 293 9.35 4.59 18.76
N CYS A 294 8.53 4.72 17.73
CA CYS A 294 7.69 3.65 17.23
C CYS A 294 7.63 3.72 15.71
N LYS A 295 7.85 2.56 15.06
CA LYS A 295 7.71 2.38 13.62
C LYS A 295 7.00 1.07 13.31
N GLU A 296 6.03 1.13 12.39
CA GLU A 296 5.40 -0.06 11.83
C GLU A 296 6.29 -0.60 10.70
N ILE A 297 6.72 -1.86 10.84
CA ILE A 297 7.73 -2.48 9.95
C ILE A 297 7.07 -3.46 8.97
N ILE A 298 6.06 -4.19 9.43
CA ILE A 298 5.19 -5.01 8.58
C ILE A 298 3.76 -4.55 8.88
N ASP A 299 3.09 -3.97 7.88
CA ASP A 299 1.78 -3.36 8.07
C ASP A 299 0.77 -4.38 8.63
N GLY A 300 0.04 -3.96 9.67
CA GLY A 300 -0.96 -4.80 10.31
C GLY A 300 -0.41 -5.93 11.18
N LYS A 301 0.90 -6.20 11.15
CA LYS A 301 1.47 -7.43 11.73
C LYS A 301 2.67 -7.23 12.64
N LEU A 302 3.58 -6.29 12.38
CA LEU A 302 4.77 -6.08 13.20
C LEU A 302 5.07 -4.60 13.41
N GLN A 303 5.01 -4.16 14.67
CA GLN A 303 5.44 -2.83 15.10
C GLN A 303 6.64 -2.94 16.02
N VAL A 304 7.57 -1.99 15.88
CA VAL A 304 8.81 -1.93 16.64
C VAL A 304 8.89 -0.60 17.37
N GLN A 305 9.10 -0.68 18.68
CA GLN A 305 9.42 0.46 19.52
C GLN A 305 10.85 0.36 20.03
N TRP A 306 11.55 1.49 20.11
CA TRP A 306 12.92 1.50 20.63
C TRP A 306 13.23 2.74 21.45
N GLU A 307 14.21 2.57 22.34
CA GLU A 307 14.79 3.64 23.16
C GLU A 307 16.26 3.28 23.47
N ILE A 308 17.18 4.23 23.33
CA ILE A 308 18.56 4.06 23.78
C ILE A 308 18.63 4.28 25.30
N GLN A 309 19.23 3.32 26.01
CA GLN A 309 19.48 3.37 27.45
C GLN A 309 20.95 3.05 27.73
N GLY A 310 21.75 4.10 27.98
CA GLY A 310 23.20 3.98 28.16
C GLY A 310 23.86 3.41 26.91
N ASP A 311 24.61 2.32 27.07
CA ASP A 311 25.33 1.63 25.98
C ASP A 311 24.51 0.53 25.30
N SER A 312 23.18 0.54 25.49
CA SER A 312 22.28 -0.48 24.97
C SER A 312 21.03 0.13 24.35
N VAL A 313 20.46 -0.55 23.36
CA VAL A 313 19.12 -0.27 22.84
C VAL A 313 18.12 -1.22 23.47
N VAL A 314 17.00 -0.68 23.92
CA VAL A 314 15.86 -1.46 24.39
C VAL A 314 14.84 -1.49 23.27
N ILE A 315 14.49 -2.68 22.81
CA ILE A 315 13.56 -2.92 21.70
C ILE A 315 12.32 -3.62 22.23
N GLU A 316 11.17 -3.16 21.74
CA GLU A 316 9.85 -3.64 22.06
C GLU A 316 9.15 -4.04 20.76
N LEU A 317 8.93 -5.34 20.57
CA LEU A 317 8.29 -5.92 19.41
C LEU A 317 6.83 -6.23 19.73
N TYR A 318 5.93 -5.79 18.85
CA TYR A 318 4.52 -6.15 18.86
C TYR A 318 4.22 -6.89 17.56
N GLY A 319 3.99 -8.21 17.64
CA GLY A 319 3.79 -9.06 16.48
C GLY A 319 2.48 -9.83 16.53
N ARG A 320 1.68 -9.79 15.46
CA ARG A 320 0.56 -10.72 15.24
C ARG A 320 1.08 -12.05 14.72
N ILE A 321 1.53 -12.88 15.65
CA ILE A 321 2.14 -14.20 15.38
C ILE A 321 1.39 -15.30 16.12
N THR A 322 1.26 -16.48 15.52
CA THR A 322 0.74 -17.70 16.18
C THR A 322 1.79 -18.33 17.12
N GLU A 323 1.47 -19.41 17.83
CA GLU A 323 2.39 -20.05 18.80
C GLU A 323 3.54 -20.84 18.14
N ASP A 324 3.41 -21.12 16.85
CA ASP A 324 4.35 -21.83 16.00
C ASP A 324 5.11 -20.88 15.06
N GLN A 325 4.92 -19.57 15.21
CA GLN A 325 5.60 -18.54 14.43
C GLN A 325 6.63 -17.78 15.28
N TYR A 326 7.65 -17.28 14.60
CA TYR A 326 8.59 -16.30 15.11
C TYR A 326 8.33 -14.92 14.50
N MET A 327 8.79 -13.88 15.18
CA MET A 327 9.03 -12.56 14.60
C MET A 327 10.51 -12.21 14.74
N ALA A 328 11.12 -11.69 13.69
CA ALA A 328 12.53 -11.30 13.65
C ALA A 328 12.65 -9.82 13.32
N PHE A 329 13.62 -9.14 13.92
CA PHE A 329 13.95 -7.75 13.65
C PHE A 329 15.43 -7.49 13.88
N GLY A 330 16.09 -6.77 12.97
CA GLY A 330 17.45 -6.29 13.16
C GLY A 330 18.04 -5.57 11.97
N LEU A 331 19.37 -5.51 11.91
CA LEU A 331 20.13 -4.77 10.91
C LEU A 331 20.21 -5.54 9.59
N SER A 332 20.06 -4.80 8.49
CA SER A 332 20.27 -5.31 7.14
C SER A 332 21.73 -5.69 6.92
N GLY A 333 21.97 -6.72 6.13
CA GLY A 333 23.33 -7.10 5.70
C GLY A 333 23.94 -6.18 4.64
N ALA A 334 23.22 -5.15 4.19
CA ALA A 334 23.71 -4.13 3.27
C ALA A 334 23.26 -2.73 3.68
N ASN A 335 24.12 -1.74 3.47
CA ASN A 335 23.78 -0.33 3.62
C ASN A 335 23.04 0.15 2.37
N GLY A 336 21.92 0.87 2.57
CA GLY A 336 21.13 1.46 1.49
C GLY A 336 20.05 0.55 0.90
N ARG A 337 19.99 -0.72 1.29
CA ARG A 337 18.92 -1.66 0.90
C ARG A 337 18.65 -2.72 1.98
N SER A 338 17.45 -3.26 2.01
CA SER A 338 17.05 -4.42 2.82
C SER A 338 17.66 -5.69 2.22
N GLN A 339 18.52 -6.37 2.98
CA GLN A 339 19.19 -7.60 2.56
C GLN A 339 19.33 -8.55 3.74
N MET A 340 18.82 -9.77 3.59
CA MET A 340 18.95 -10.80 4.61
C MET A 340 20.38 -11.33 4.75
N VAL A 341 21.07 -11.62 3.64
CA VAL A 341 22.44 -12.14 3.69
C VAL A 341 23.38 -11.11 4.32
N ASN A 342 24.17 -11.55 5.29
CA ASN A 342 24.99 -10.79 6.24
C ASN A 342 24.17 -9.94 7.24
N GLY A 343 22.86 -10.15 7.31
CA GLY A 343 21.98 -9.51 8.27
C GLY A 343 22.20 -10.06 9.68
N ASP A 344 21.95 -9.19 10.64
CA ASP A 344 22.15 -9.44 12.06
C ASP A 344 20.82 -9.09 12.76
N VAL A 345 20.10 -10.14 13.16
CA VAL A 345 18.70 -10.05 13.57
C VAL A 345 18.44 -10.77 14.86
N VAL A 346 17.52 -10.22 15.65
CA VAL A 346 17.01 -10.91 16.83
C VAL A 346 15.71 -11.61 16.47
N VAL A 347 15.66 -12.92 16.72
CA VAL A 347 14.47 -13.76 16.56
C VAL A 347 13.77 -13.91 17.91
N ALA A 348 12.51 -13.51 17.97
CA ALA A 348 11.69 -13.53 19.18
C ALA A 348 10.41 -14.35 18.95
N PHE A 349 10.07 -15.20 19.91
CA PHE A 349 8.89 -16.08 19.82
C PHE A 349 8.42 -16.57 21.20
N TYR A 350 7.22 -17.17 21.23
CA TYR A 350 6.70 -17.85 22.41
C TYR A 350 6.95 -19.36 22.31
N ASP A 351 7.75 -19.91 23.22
CA ASP A 351 8.02 -21.35 23.28
C ASP A 351 6.96 -22.04 24.14
N ARG A 352 5.94 -22.59 23.48
CA ARG A 352 4.86 -23.35 24.14
C ARG A 352 5.38 -24.55 24.95
N SER A 353 6.47 -25.18 24.53
CA SER A 353 6.97 -26.38 25.22
C SER A 353 7.55 -26.05 26.59
N GLN A 354 8.10 -24.85 26.73
CA GLN A 354 8.73 -24.34 27.96
C GLN A 354 7.88 -23.26 28.65
N LEU A 355 6.74 -22.90 28.06
CA LEU A 355 5.82 -21.85 28.50
C LEU A 355 6.52 -20.50 28.77
N ARG A 356 7.52 -20.15 27.94
CA ARG A 356 8.31 -18.92 28.09
C ARG A 356 8.55 -18.23 26.76
N PHE A 357 8.73 -16.91 26.80
CA PHE A 357 9.20 -16.14 25.65
C PHE A 357 10.71 -16.33 25.49
N ARG A 358 11.16 -16.44 24.23
CA ARG A 358 12.57 -16.55 23.87
C ARG A 358 12.94 -15.42 22.93
N VAL A 359 14.18 -14.98 23.07
CA VAL A 359 14.81 -13.93 22.27
C VAL A 359 16.25 -14.39 22.03
N GLU A 360 16.61 -14.53 20.77
CA GLU A 360 17.88 -15.12 20.35
C GLU A 360 18.47 -14.29 19.22
N ASP A 361 19.76 -13.99 19.34
CA ASP A 361 20.52 -13.33 18.29
C ASP A 361 20.87 -14.31 17.16
N TYR A 362 20.70 -13.85 15.93
CA TYR A 362 20.89 -14.62 14.72
C TYR A 362 21.72 -13.86 13.69
N TYR A 363 22.79 -14.50 13.25
CA TYR A 363 23.51 -14.13 12.05
C TYR A 363 23.02 -14.90 10.82
N ILE A 364 22.73 -14.16 9.74
CA ILE A 364 22.26 -14.71 8.47
C ILE A 364 23.40 -14.74 7.46
N SER A 365 24.06 -15.89 7.32
CA SER A 365 25.11 -16.05 6.31
C SER A 365 24.56 -16.38 4.92
N HIS A 366 23.44 -17.11 4.84
CA HIS A 366 22.85 -17.61 3.59
C HIS A 366 21.32 -17.70 3.70
N LEU A 367 20.62 -17.71 2.56
CA LEU A 367 19.16 -17.90 2.46
C LEU A 367 18.77 -19.38 2.59
N SER A 368 19.23 -20.04 3.65
CA SER A 368 18.95 -21.44 3.95
C SER A 368 18.77 -21.65 5.46
N GLN A 369 18.14 -22.74 5.86
CA GLN A 369 18.06 -23.13 7.27
C GLN A 369 19.46 -23.32 7.87
N CYS A 370 19.58 -23.13 9.19
CA CYS A 370 20.84 -23.33 9.90
C CYS A 370 21.31 -24.79 9.86
N ASP A 371 22.42 -25.04 9.16
CA ASP A 371 23.09 -26.34 9.18
C ASP A 371 24.03 -26.52 10.41
N GLY A 372 24.25 -25.44 11.18
CA GLY A 372 25.14 -25.37 12.33
C GLY A 372 26.46 -24.65 12.06
N LYS A 373 26.68 -24.19 10.83
CA LYS A 373 27.81 -23.32 10.43
C LYS A 373 27.37 -22.20 9.49
N GLN A 374 26.40 -22.46 8.62
CA GLN A 374 25.89 -21.57 7.58
C GLN A 374 24.35 -21.62 7.51
N GLY A 375 23.75 -20.60 6.87
CA GLY A 375 22.31 -20.34 6.86
C GLY A 375 21.89 -19.21 7.81
N VAL A 376 20.61 -19.21 8.18
CA VAL A 376 19.98 -18.36 9.20
C VAL A 376 20.16 -19.05 10.55
N CYS A 377 21.25 -18.73 11.26
CA CYS A 377 21.67 -19.46 12.46
C CYS A 377 21.57 -18.61 13.73
N PRO A 378 21.16 -19.18 14.88
CA PRO A 378 21.43 -18.57 16.16
C PRO A 378 22.94 -18.45 16.38
N ASP A 379 23.40 -17.35 16.96
CA ASP A 379 24.82 -17.07 17.14
C ASP A 379 25.55 -18.13 17.97
N GLU A 380 24.90 -18.63 19.03
CA GLU A 380 25.41 -19.72 19.85
C GLU A 380 25.70 -21.00 19.03
N ARG A 381 24.97 -21.25 17.93
CA ARG A 381 25.21 -22.44 17.09
C ARG A 381 26.46 -22.32 16.23
N ILE A 382 26.88 -21.10 15.89
CA ILE A 382 28.06 -20.84 15.05
C ILE A 382 29.27 -20.38 15.86
N GLY A 383 29.17 -20.43 17.20
CA GLY A 383 30.26 -20.14 18.13
C GLY A 383 30.34 -18.70 18.62
N GLY A 384 29.34 -17.86 18.32
CA GLY A 384 29.14 -16.54 18.92
C GLY A 384 28.32 -16.63 20.22
N ARG A 385 27.93 -15.47 20.74
CA ARG A 385 27.09 -15.35 21.95
C ARG A 385 25.72 -14.79 21.59
N ASN A 386 24.72 -15.11 22.40
CA ASN A 386 23.43 -14.43 22.32
C ASN A 386 23.52 -13.06 23.00
N ASP A 387 23.60 -11.99 22.22
CA ASP A 387 23.71 -10.62 22.73
C ASP A 387 22.34 -9.93 22.94
N ALA A 388 21.25 -10.65 22.67
CA ALA A 388 19.89 -10.23 22.97
C ALA A 388 19.41 -10.77 24.33
N VAL A 389 19.11 -9.85 25.26
CA VAL A 389 18.64 -10.19 26.62
C VAL A 389 17.14 -9.93 26.74
N TYR A 390 16.36 -10.99 26.93
CA TYR A 390 14.93 -10.90 27.24
C TYR A 390 14.67 -10.12 28.53
N ILE A 391 13.70 -9.20 28.51
CA ILE A 391 13.26 -8.42 29.68
C ILE A 391 11.84 -8.83 30.09
N HIS A 392 10.91 -8.79 29.16
CA HIS A 392 9.49 -9.00 29.44
C HIS A 392 8.74 -9.41 28.17
N GLY A 393 7.61 -10.11 28.32
CA GLY A 393 6.76 -10.47 27.21
C GLY A 393 5.37 -10.83 27.70
N ASP A 394 4.38 -10.58 26.85
CA ASP A 394 2.97 -10.86 27.09
C ASP A 394 2.29 -11.28 25.78
N ARG A 395 1.17 -11.97 25.87
CA ARG A 395 0.38 -12.38 24.71
C ARG A 395 -1.10 -12.14 24.98
N LYS A 396 -1.71 -11.29 24.16
CA LYS A 396 -3.12 -10.89 24.30
C LYS A 396 -3.74 -10.62 22.94
N ASN A 397 -4.98 -11.10 22.72
CA ASN A 397 -5.76 -10.86 21.49
C ASN A 397 -5.00 -11.18 20.19
N GLY A 398 -4.29 -12.31 20.13
CA GLY A 398 -3.52 -12.69 18.93
C GLY A 398 -2.23 -11.90 18.71
N VAL A 399 -1.92 -10.90 19.54
CA VAL A 399 -0.68 -10.12 19.50
C VAL A 399 0.27 -10.63 20.59
N THR A 400 1.51 -10.91 20.18
CA THR A 400 2.63 -11.23 21.06
C THR A 400 3.50 -9.99 21.22
N TYR A 401 3.68 -9.55 22.46
CA TYR A 401 4.56 -8.48 22.85
C TYR A 401 5.82 -9.06 23.49
N ILE A 402 7.00 -8.67 23.00
CA ILE A 402 8.27 -9.07 23.57
C ILE A 402 9.21 -7.86 23.65
N LYS A 403 9.76 -7.63 24.83
CA LYS A 403 10.73 -6.60 25.16
C LYS A 403 12.08 -7.23 25.45
N TYR A 404 13.12 -6.74 24.79
CA TYR A 404 14.49 -7.17 25.02
C TYR A 404 15.47 -6.00 24.96
N ARG A 405 16.71 -6.25 25.37
CA ARG A 405 17.83 -5.30 25.30
C ARG A 405 18.97 -5.92 24.51
N ARG A 406 19.59 -5.11 23.66
CA ARG A 406 20.82 -5.46 22.90
C ARG A 406 21.85 -4.35 23.10
N PHE A 407 23.14 -4.69 23.20
CA PHE A 407 24.20 -3.69 23.31
C PHE A 407 24.39 -2.94 21.97
N LEU A 408 24.76 -1.66 22.02
CA LEU A 408 25.02 -0.88 20.80
C LEU A 408 26.27 -1.37 20.06
N GLN A 409 27.22 -1.92 20.80
CA GLN A 409 28.44 -2.50 20.29
C GLN A 409 28.76 -3.77 21.08
N THR A 410 28.98 -4.87 20.38
CA THR A 410 29.39 -6.16 20.96
C THR A 410 30.89 -6.37 20.72
N ASN A 411 31.47 -7.38 21.36
CA ASN A 411 32.88 -7.74 21.19
C ASN A 411 33.10 -8.77 20.07
N GLU A 412 32.09 -9.03 19.22
CA GLU A 412 32.08 -10.10 18.21
C GLU A 412 31.83 -9.56 16.78
N PRO A 413 32.78 -8.81 16.18
CA PRO A 413 32.56 -8.06 14.93
C PRO A 413 32.40 -8.93 13.67
N VAL A 414 32.46 -10.27 13.80
CA VAL A 414 32.32 -11.20 12.67
C VAL A 414 30.85 -11.54 12.43
N ASN A 415 30.06 -11.66 13.50
CA ASN A 415 28.66 -12.06 13.43
C ASN A 415 27.73 -10.90 13.81
N ASP A 416 28.19 -9.97 14.66
CA ASP A 416 27.43 -8.80 15.06
C ASP A 416 27.80 -7.55 14.28
N GLN A 417 26.78 -6.76 14.00
CA GLN A 417 26.91 -5.40 13.53
C GLN A 417 26.66 -4.41 14.68
N ALA A 418 27.55 -3.42 14.81
CA ALA A 418 27.33 -2.31 15.73
C ALA A 418 26.13 -1.46 15.27
N ILE A 419 25.25 -1.10 16.20
CA ILE A 419 24.10 -0.24 15.94
C ILE A 419 24.58 1.22 15.97
N PRO A 420 24.62 1.92 14.81
CA PRO A 420 25.07 3.30 14.79
C PRO A 420 24.02 4.23 15.40
N ILE A 421 24.51 5.29 16.03
CA ILE A 421 23.70 6.31 16.72
C ILE A 421 23.82 7.70 16.08
N ASP A 422 24.56 7.80 14.98
CA ASP A 422 24.90 9.04 14.28
C ASP A 422 24.28 9.12 12.88
N ARG A 423 23.59 8.07 12.44
CA ARG A 423 23.00 7.96 11.10
C ARG A 423 21.86 6.95 11.06
N GLU A 424 21.04 7.08 10.02
CA GLU A 424 20.04 6.07 9.66
C GLU A 424 20.69 4.79 9.12
N VAL A 425 20.12 3.64 9.49
CA VAL A 425 20.50 2.31 8.99
C VAL A 425 19.31 1.53 8.47
N ASN A 426 19.58 0.69 7.46
CA ASN A 426 18.59 -0.23 6.94
C ASN A 426 18.35 -1.37 7.94
N VAL A 427 17.07 -1.66 8.18
CA VAL A 427 16.63 -2.75 9.03
C VAL A 427 15.83 -3.75 8.23
N ILE A 428 15.81 -4.99 8.69
CA ILE A 428 15.02 -6.08 8.12
C ILE A 428 14.17 -6.72 9.21
N ALA A 429 13.00 -7.22 8.83
CA ALA A 429 12.11 -7.95 9.72
C ALA A 429 11.33 -9.02 8.96
N ALA A 430 10.92 -10.06 9.69
CA ALA A 430 10.14 -11.15 9.13
C ALA A 430 9.28 -11.83 10.20
N ILE A 431 8.15 -12.39 9.78
CA ILE A 431 7.33 -13.33 10.52
C ILE A 431 7.35 -14.65 9.76
N GLY A 432 7.60 -15.76 10.44
CA GLY A 432 7.67 -17.06 9.78
C GLY A 432 7.46 -18.22 10.72
N PRO A 433 7.26 -19.44 10.21
CA PRO A 433 7.10 -20.63 11.02
C PRO A 433 8.42 -21.02 11.72
N LEU A 434 8.31 -21.67 12.88
CA LEU A 434 9.40 -22.30 13.60
C LEU A 434 9.55 -23.77 13.15
N ASN A 435 10.78 -24.26 13.07
CA ASN A 435 11.05 -25.68 12.82
C ASN A 435 10.87 -26.53 14.10
N SER A 436 11.09 -27.84 14.00
CA SER A 436 10.98 -28.78 15.13
C SER A 436 11.98 -28.51 16.27
N ARG A 437 13.07 -27.78 16.01
CA ARG A 437 14.07 -27.36 16.99
C ARG A 437 13.79 -25.98 17.60
N LYS A 438 12.67 -25.34 17.24
CA LYS A 438 12.34 -23.96 17.62
C LYS A 438 13.31 -22.92 17.06
N GLU A 439 13.81 -23.17 15.85
CA GLU A 439 14.61 -22.21 15.09
C GLU A 439 13.80 -21.64 13.91
N ALA A 440 14.19 -20.45 13.43
CA ALA A 440 13.55 -19.80 12.31
C ALA A 440 13.57 -20.66 11.02
N ASN A 441 12.40 -20.82 10.38
CA ASN A 441 12.24 -21.47 9.08
C ASN A 441 11.88 -20.43 7.99
N SER A 442 11.79 -20.85 6.73
CA SER A 442 11.39 -19.98 5.63
C SER A 442 10.01 -19.35 5.89
N HIS A 443 9.95 -18.04 5.80
CA HIS A 443 8.73 -17.23 5.83
C HIS A 443 8.09 -17.14 4.44
N SER A 444 6.85 -16.67 4.36
CA SER A 444 6.17 -16.46 3.07
C SER A 444 6.84 -15.33 2.28
N HIS A 445 6.98 -15.54 0.97
CA HIS A 445 7.53 -14.56 0.04
C HIS A 445 6.44 -13.64 -0.56
N THR A 446 5.21 -13.69 -0.05
CA THR A 446 4.06 -12.91 -0.54
C THR A 446 4.10 -11.43 -0.16
N GLY A 447 5.15 -10.97 0.53
CA GLY A 447 5.35 -9.57 0.92
C GLY A 447 4.62 -9.14 2.19
N ASP A 448 3.62 -9.89 2.64
CA ASP A 448 2.85 -9.55 3.86
C ASP A 448 3.49 -10.03 5.16
N GLU A 449 4.61 -10.76 5.10
CA GLU A 449 5.24 -11.39 6.28
C GLU A 449 6.72 -11.02 6.43
N HIS A 450 7.24 -10.11 5.61
CA HIS A 450 8.61 -9.63 5.72
C HIS A 450 8.74 -8.22 5.16
N THR A 451 9.86 -7.57 5.45
CA THR A 451 10.18 -6.24 4.89
C THR A 451 10.44 -6.34 3.39
N VAL A 452 9.52 -5.80 2.59
CA VAL A 452 9.64 -5.70 1.12
C VAL A 452 10.34 -4.40 0.69
N ASP A 453 10.21 -3.36 1.52
CA ASP A 453 10.81 -2.05 1.28
C ASP A 453 12.15 -1.86 2.02
N ASP A 454 12.92 -0.88 1.56
CA ASP A 454 14.17 -0.43 2.19
C ASP A 454 13.87 0.44 3.41
N ILE A 455 13.52 -0.19 4.53
CA ILE A 455 13.18 0.52 5.76
C ILE A 455 14.44 1.00 6.47
N LYS A 456 14.51 2.30 6.73
CA LYS A 456 15.58 2.93 7.50
C LYS A 456 15.12 3.37 8.88
N ILE A 457 15.98 3.20 9.88
CA ILE A 457 15.77 3.64 11.26
C ILE A 457 17.00 4.40 11.73
N ASP A 458 16.76 5.57 12.33
CA ASP A 458 17.72 6.23 13.21
C ASP A 458 17.40 5.84 14.66
N PHE A 459 18.27 5.03 15.26
CA PHE A 459 18.09 4.56 16.63
C PHE A 459 18.22 5.68 17.67
N SER A 460 18.85 6.81 17.32
CA SER A 460 19.06 7.97 18.19
C SER A 460 17.91 8.99 18.18
N SER A 461 16.96 8.85 17.24
CA SER A 461 15.77 9.68 17.15
C SER A 461 15.00 9.70 18.49
N LYS A 462 14.20 10.73 18.73
CA LYS A 462 13.37 10.85 19.95
C LYS A 462 11.89 11.12 19.69
N ASN A 463 11.51 11.29 18.42
CA ASN A 463 10.17 11.73 18.01
C ASN A 463 9.62 10.90 16.84
N GLU A 464 10.10 9.67 16.62
CA GLU A 464 9.54 8.80 15.59
C GLU A 464 8.21 8.21 16.09
N HIS A 465 7.09 8.59 15.47
CA HIS A 465 5.74 8.17 15.88
C HIS A 465 4.94 7.63 14.69
N SER A 466 5.57 6.80 13.87
CA SER A 466 4.96 6.23 12.65
C SER A 466 4.01 5.06 12.94
N CYS A 467 3.83 4.66 14.20
CA CYS A 467 2.78 3.71 14.60
C CYS A 467 1.44 4.43 14.76
N MET A 468 0.58 4.34 13.74
CA MET A 468 -0.68 5.09 13.69
C MET A 468 -1.81 4.48 14.54
N SER A 469 -1.70 3.21 14.94
CA SER A 469 -2.69 2.54 15.80
C SER A 469 -2.07 1.39 16.60
N SER A 470 -2.67 1.06 17.75
CA SER A 470 -2.28 -0.11 18.55
C SER A 470 -2.69 -1.40 17.82
N LEU A 471 -1.76 -2.34 17.65
CA LEU A 471 -2.08 -3.68 17.11
C LEU A 471 -3.16 -4.42 17.92
N TYR A 472 -3.36 -4.06 19.20
CA TYR A 472 -4.40 -4.66 20.04
C TYR A 472 -5.82 -4.18 19.72
N ASP A 473 -5.96 -2.98 19.14
CA ASP A 473 -7.26 -2.34 18.87
C ASP A 473 -7.75 -2.58 17.43
N ARG A 474 -6.87 -3.08 16.55
CA ARG A 474 -7.26 -3.59 15.24
C ARG A 474 -8.06 -4.88 15.45
N LYS A 475 -9.37 -4.85 15.16
CA LYS A 475 -10.19 -6.08 15.07
C LYS A 475 -9.44 -7.07 14.19
N ASP A 476 -9.36 -8.34 14.60
CA ASP A 476 -8.94 -9.39 13.69
C ASP A 476 -9.76 -9.21 12.41
N GLU A 477 -9.10 -9.14 11.25
CA GLU A 477 -9.82 -9.26 9.99
C GLU A 477 -10.65 -10.53 10.15
N ASN A 478 -11.98 -10.39 10.11
CA ASN A 478 -12.89 -11.52 10.19
C ASN A 478 -12.32 -12.56 9.23
N ILE A 479 -11.93 -13.74 9.71
CA ILE A 479 -11.47 -14.84 8.86
C ILE A 479 -12.60 -15.04 7.85
N VAL A 480 -12.42 -14.51 6.65
CA VAL A 480 -13.48 -14.46 5.66
C VAL A 480 -13.63 -15.91 5.21
N LYS A 481 -14.73 -16.54 5.61
CA LYS A 481 -14.94 -17.96 5.33
C LYS A 481 -14.94 -18.15 3.81
N PRO A 482 -14.07 -19.01 3.25
CA PRO A 482 -14.06 -19.27 1.81
C PRO A 482 -15.40 -19.85 1.39
N TRP A 483 -15.79 -19.59 0.15
CA TRP A 483 -16.92 -20.30 -0.43
C TRP A 483 -16.61 -21.80 -0.47
N PRO A 484 -17.60 -22.68 -0.22
CA PRO A 484 -17.38 -24.11 -0.32
C PRO A 484 -16.81 -24.51 -1.68
N SER A 485 -15.78 -25.36 -1.68
CA SER A 485 -15.25 -25.96 -2.90
C SER A 485 -16.38 -26.69 -3.63
N ARG A 486 -16.48 -26.45 -4.94
CA ARG A 486 -17.45 -27.09 -5.82
C ARG A 486 -16.85 -28.37 -6.37
N THR A 487 -17.70 -29.33 -6.72
CA THR A 487 -17.24 -30.61 -7.26
C THR A 487 -17.97 -30.96 -8.55
N ILE A 488 -17.23 -31.44 -9.54
CA ILE A 488 -17.78 -32.03 -10.76
C ILE A 488 -17.60 -33.55 -10.67
N ILE A 489 -18.70 -34.30 -10.79
CA ILE A 489 -18.74 -35.76 -10.67
C ILE A 489 -19.61 -36.29 -11.83
N SER A 490 -19.19 -37.40 -12.45
CA SER A 490 -19.95 -38.12 -13.49
C SER A 490 -20.24 -37.32 -14.77
N GLU A 491 -19.42 -36.31 -15.08
CA GLU A 491 -19.49 -35.58 -16.35
C GLU A 491 -18.28 -35.93 -17.24
N ASN A 492 -18.56 -36.45 -18.44
CA ASN A 492 -17.52 -36.82 -19.39
C ASN A 492 -17.07 -35.64 -20.27
N THR A 493 -17.88 -34.57 -20.33
CA THR A 493 -17.60 -33.36 -21.10
C THR A 493 -17.57 -32.15 -20.17
N ILE A 494 -16.44 -31.45 -20.12
CA ILE A 494 -16.21 -30.33 -19.21
C ILE A 494 -15.82 -29.10 -20.04
N THR A 495 -16.54 -28.00 -19.85
CA THR A 495 -16.21 -26.71 -20.47
C THR A 495 -15.29 -25.90 -19.55
N ALA A 496 -14.26 -25.28 -20.10
CA ALA A 496 -13.27 -24.48 -19.37
C ALA A 496 -13.20 -23.06 -19.92
N LYS A 497 -13.53 -22.07 -19.10
CA LYS A 497 -13.57 -20.64 -19.43
C LYS A 497 -12.76 -19.83 -18.42
N ILE A 498 -12.47 -18.58 -18.72
CA ILE A 498 -11.79 -17.66 -17.80
C ILE A 498 -12.82 -16.83 -17.02
N GLY A 499 -12.49 -16.40 -15.81
CA GLY A 499 -13.34 -15.51 -15.02
C GLY A 499 -12.65 -15.00 -13.76
N PRO A 500 -13.28 -14.07 -13.01
CA PRO A 500 -12.70 -13.45 -11.83
C PRO A 500 -12.50 -14.43 -10.69
N THR A 501 -11.58 -14.12 -9.80
CA THR A 501 -11.11 -15.04 -8.75
C THR A 501 -12.01 -15.10 -7.53
N GLY A 502 -13.04 -14.25 -7.42
CA GLY A 502 -13.97 -14.25 -6.28
C GLY A 502 -13.44 -13.58 -5.01
N GLY A 503 -12.46 -12.67 -5.13
CA GLY A 503 -11.94 -11.85 -4.04
C GLY A 503 -11.45 -12.64 -2.83
N LYS A 504 -11.67 -12.11 -1.61
CA LYS A 504 -11.20 -12.72 -0.35
C LYS A 504 -11.89 -14.07 -0.01
N LYS A 505 -12.94 -14.48 -0.74
CA LYS A 505 -13.70 -15.74 -0.53
C LYS A 505 -13.43 -16.82 -1.57
N GLY A 506 -12.79 -16.47 -2.68
CA GLY A 506 -12.63 -17.34 -3.84
C GLY A 506 -11.26 -18.01 -3.90
N TYR A 507 -10.56 -17.88 -5.03
CA TYR A 507 -9.36 -18.63 -5.38
C TYR A 507 -8.32 -18.67 -4.24
N THR A 508 -7.86 -17.53 -3.77
CA THR A 508 -6.78 -17.45 -2.75
C THR A 508 -7.19 -18.11 -1.44
N ALA A 509 -8.43 -17.91 -1.00
CA ALA A 509 -8.92 -18.49 0.25
C ALA A 509 -9.20 -20.00 0.15
N ILE A 510 -9.56 -20.50 -1.04
CA ILE A 510 -9.78 -21.93 -1.30
C ILE A 510 -8.44 -22.67 -1.46
N THR A 511 -7.48 -22.05 -2.15
CA THR A 511 -6.25 -22.71 -2.57
C THR A 511 -5.06 -22.49 -1.64
N GLY A 512 -5.02 -21.34 -0.94
CA GLY A 512 -3.85 -20.85 -0.22
C GLY A 512 -2.79 -20.21 -1.11
N TYR A 513 -2.99 -20.16 -2.44
CA TYR A 513 -2.05 -19.60 -3.40
C TYR A 513 -2.49 -18.21 -3.89
N PRO A 514 -1.53 -17.29 -4.17
CA PRO A 514 -1.85 -15.98 -4.75
C PRO A 514 -2.39 -16.14 -6.18
N SER A 515 -3.26 -15.22 -6.59
CA SER A 515 -4.04 -15.33 -7.82
C SER A 515 -3.93 -14.10 -8.72
N TRP A 516 -4.01 -14.30 -10.04
CA TRP A 516 -3.78 -13.26 -11.05
C TRP A 516 -5.00 -12.38 -11.36
N GLY A 517 -6.00 -12.33 -10.48
CA GLY A 517 -7.28 -11.67 -10.74
C GLY A 517 -8.22 -12.47 -11.66
N ILE A 518 -7.71 -13.49 -12.36
CA ILE A 518 -8.49 -14.45 -13.16
C ILE A 518 -8.18 -15.91 -12.76
N ALA A 519 -9.16 -16.80 -12.96
CA ALA A 519 -9.07 -18.23 -12.71
C ALA A 519 -9.91 -19.05 -13.70
N TRP A 520 -9.70 -20.36 -13.72
CA TRP A 520 -10.49 -21.30 -14.52
C TRP A 520 -11.89 -21.51 -13.93
N TYR A 521 -12.89 -21.36 -14.80
CA TYR A 521 -14.27 -21.73 -14.56
C TYR A 521 -14.59 -23.02 -15.33
N LEU A 522 -14.77 -24.12 -14.60
CA LEU A 522 -15.18 -25.39 -15.21
C LEU A 522 -16.68 -25.61 -15.05
N ASN A 523 -17.39 -25.85 -16.14
CA ASN A 523 -18.87 -25.90 -16.18
C ASN A 523 -19.51 -24.73 -15.42
N ASP A 524 -18.92 -23.54 -15.64
CA ASP A 524 -19.28 -22.27 -15.05
C ASP A 524 -19.24 -22.24 -13.50
N LEU A 525 -18.41 -23.08 -12.89
CA LEU A 525 -18.08 -23.09 -11.46
C LEU A 525 -16.65 -22.56 -11.29
N LEU A 526 -16.42 -21.69 -10.31
CA LEU A 526 -15.08 -21.22 -9.96
C LEU A 526 -14.26 -22.37 -9.38
N ILE A 527 -13.16 -22.72 -10.06
CA ILE A 527 -12.18 -23.74 -9.68
C ILE A 527 -12.72 -24.99 -8.94
N PRO A 528 -13.66 -25.75 -9.52
CA PRO A 528 -14.20 -26.93 -8.88
C PRO A 528 -13.19 -28.08 -8.84
N GLU A 529 -13.27 -28.91 -7.81
CA GLU A 529 -12.57 -30.20 -7.78
C GLU A 529 -13.25 -31.19 -8.72
N VAL A 530 -12.52 -31.69 -9.71
CA VAL A 530 -13.06 -32.60 -10.73
C VAL A 530 -12.76 -34.04 -10.32
N TYR A 531 -13.72 -34.94 -10.43
CA TYR A 531 -13.52 -36.37 -10.18
C TYR A 531 -13.56 -37.15 -11.50
N VAL A 532 -12.49 -37.90 -11.78
CA VAL A 532 -12.35 -38.71 -13.00
C VAL A 532 -12.00 -40.16 -12.66
N GLU A 533 -12.47 -41.09 -13.49
CA GLU A 533 -12.22 -42.52 -13.33
C GLU A 533 -11.06 -43.00 -14.21
N ARG A 534 -10.20 -43.87 -13.67
CA ARG A 534 -9.14 -44.53 -14.44
C ARG A 534 -9.72 -45.35 -15.59
N GLY A 535 -9.06 -45.33 -16.74
CA GLY A 535 -9.47 -46.05 -17.95
C GLY A 535 -10.57 -45.36 -18.76
N GLN A 536 -11.14 -44.25 -18.29
CA GLN A 536 -12.17 -43.49 -18.99
C GLN A 536 -11.58 -42.30 -19.75
N THR A 537 -12.19 -41.96 -20.89
CA THR A 537 -11.86 -40.76 -21.67
C THR A 537 -12.81 -39.62 -21.33
N TYR A 538 -12.24 -38.45 -21.03
CA TYR A 538 -12.92 -37.19 -20.77
C TYR A 538 -12.58 -36.16 -21.85
N THR A 539 -13.56 -35.35 -22.23
CA THR A 539 -13.42 -34.27 -23.22
C THR A 539 -13.50 -32.93 -22.52
N PHE A 540 -12.43 -32.14 -22.61
CA PHE A 540 -12.43 -30.75 -22.17
C PHE A 540 -12.64 -29.83 -23.39
N LEU A 541 -13.53 -28.86 -23.27
CA LEU A 541 -13.77 -27.80 -24.25
C LEU A 541 -13.18 -26.50 -23.69
N ILE A 542 -12.06 -26.04 -24.25
CA ILE A 542 -11.24 -24.97 -23.70
C ILE A 542 -11.53 -23.67 -24.45
N GLU A 543 -11.85 -22.63 -23.68
CA GLU A 543 -12.13 -21.28 -24.16
C GLU A 543 -11.25 -20.23 -23.43
N GLY A 544 -9.94 -20.51 -23.35
CA GLY A 544 -8.94 -19.66 -22.69
C GLY A 544 -8.20 -18.67 -23.59
N GLY A 545 -8.55 -18.61 -24.89
CA GLY A 545 -7.87 -17.81 -25.90
C GLY A 545 -6.68 -18.50 -26.57
N ASN A 546 -6.45 -18.15 -27.84
CA ASN A 546 -5.54 -18.83 -28.75
C ASN A 546 -4.53 -17.90 -29.44
N ASP A 547 -4.52 -16.62 -29.10
CA ASP A 547 -3.59 -15.62 -29.65
C ASP A 547 -2.38 -15.40 -28.74
N GLU A 548 -1.26 -16.04 -29.07
CA GLU A 548 0.02 -15.92 -28.35
C GLU A 548 0.54 -14.48 -28.26
N THR A 549 0.12 -13.58 -29.16
CA THR A 549 0.56 -12.18 -29.16
C THR A 549 -0.13 -11.32 -28.10
N GLN A 550 -1.18 -11.86 -27.47
CA GLN A 550 -1.92 -11.23 -26.38
C GLN A 550 -1.82 -12.06 -25.10
N PRO A 551 -0.69 -12.00 -24.36
CA PRO A 551 -0.47 -12.81 -23.15
C PRO A 551 -1.61 -12.71 -22.14
N ALA A 552 -2.20 -11.52 -21.96
CA ALA A 552 -3.33 -11.32 -21.04
C ALA A 552 -4.59 -12.13 -21.37
N ARG A 553 -4.74 -12.57 -22.62
CA ARG A 553 -5.88 -13.35 -23.14
C ARG A 553 -5.46 -14.70 -23.72
N TYR A 554 -4.26 -15.16 -23.42
CA TYR A 554 -3.75 -16.44 -23.92
C TYR A 554 -3.50 -17.40 -22.76
N HIS A 555 -4.50 -18.26 -22.50
CA HIS A 555 -4.51 -19.21 -21.39
C HIS A 555 -4.72 -20.64 -21.87
N PRO A 556 -3.70 -21.30 -22.44
CA PRO A 556 -3.83 -22.70 -22.83
C PRO A 556 -3.98 -23.61 -21.62
N PHE A 557 -4.86 -24.60 -21.71
CA PHE A 557 -5.17 -25.51 -20.61
C PHE A 557 -4.31 -26.77 -20.68
N TYR A 558 -3.87 -27.29 -19.53
CA TYR A 558 -3.16 -28.56 -19.47
C TYR A 558 -3.38 -29.27 -18.12
N ILE A 559 -3.07 -30.56 -18.06
CA ILE A 559 -3.21 -31.40 -16.86
C ILE A 559 -1.84 -31.94 -16.47
N SER A 560 -1.45 -31.77 -15.21
CA SER A 560 -0.15 -32.20 -14.69
C SER A 560 -0.18 -32.57 -13.20
N ASP A 561 0.94 -33.04 -12.66
CA ASP A 561 1.16 -33.25 -11.23
C ASP A 561 1.54 -31.98 -10.45
N SER A 562 1.69 -30.84 -11.12
CA SER A 562 2.02 -29.56 -10.48
C SER A 562 0.77 -28.77 -10.13
N ASP A 563 0.69 -28.34 -8.88
CA ASP A 563 -0.34 -27.48 -8.33
C ASP A 563 -0.19 -26.00 -8.69
N GLU A 564 1.02 -25.53 -9.03
CA GLU A 564 1.28 -24.13 -9.42
C GLU A 564 0.95 -23.82 -10.89
N GLY A 565 1.12 -24.75 -11.84
CA GLY A 565 0.91 -24.44 -13.27
C GLY A 565 2.13 -23.82 -13.98
N GLY A 566 1.88 -23.03 -15.04
CA GLY A 566 2.88 -22.24 -15.79
C GLY A 566 4.05 -23.00 -16.41
N TYR A 567 3.78 -24.19 -16.96
CA TYR A 567 4.81 -25.06 -17.56
C TYR A 567 5.70 -24.34 -18.59
N GLY A 568 5.11 -23.47 -19.43
CA GLY A 568 5.82 -22.74 -20.48
C GLY A 568 6.85 -21.72 -19.98
N GLN A 569 6.75 -21.29 -18.71
CA GLN A 569 7.69 -20.34 -18.10
C GLN A 569 8.80 -21.04 -17.30
N LYS A 570 8.72 -22.36 -17.10
CA LYS A 570 9.68 -23.12 -16.28
C LYS A 570 10.96 -23.44 -17.05
N SER A 571 12.10 -23.45 -16.35
CA SER A 571 13.37 -23.93 -16.90
C SER A 571 13.29 -25.43 -17.27
N GLN A 572 14.09 -25.90 -18.23
CA GLN A 572 14.13 -27.30 -18.65
C GLN A 572 14.26 -28.31 -17.50
N LEU A 573 15.09 -28.02 -16.48
CA LEU A 573 15.25 -28.88 -15.30
C LEU A 573 13.97 -28.98 -14.44
N LYS A 574 13.20 -27.90 -14.38
CA LYS A 574 11.91 -27.87 -13.66
C LYS A 574 10.82 -28.56 -14.48
N GLN A 575 10.82 -28.34 -15.79
CA GLN A 575 9.93 -29.04 -16.73
C GLN A 575 10.14 -30.56 -16.67
N SER A 576 11.40 -31.03 -16.64
CA SER A 576 11.71 -32.47 -16.55
C SER A 576 11.31 -33.14 -15.24
N ARG A 577 11.00 -32.36 -14.20
CA ARG A 577 10.51 -32.87 -12.90
C ARG A 577 8.99 -32.90 -12.81
N GLN A 578 8.29 -32.32 -13.79
CA GLN A 578 6.85 -32.22 -13.83
C GLN A 578 6.30 -33.20 -14.86
N THR A 579 5.32 -33.99 -14.46
CA THR A 579 4.65 -34.96 -15.34
C THR A 579 3.42 -34.32 -15.95
N VAL A 580 3.37 -34.25 -17.29
CA VAL A 580 2.19 -33.77 -18.02
C VAL A 580 1.35 -34.95 -18.49
N TYR A 581 0.07 -34.95 -18.12
CA TYR A 581 -0.89 -36.00 -18.48
C TYR A 581 -1.72 -35.65 -19.72
N ALA A 582 -1.96 -34.36 -19.98
CA ALA A 582 -2.71 -33.88 -21.14
C ALA A 582 -2.41 -32.41 -21.45
N GLY A 583 -2.63 -31.97 -22.70
CA GLY A 583 -2.63 -30.56 -23.09
C GLY A 583 -1.29 -29.98 -23.54
N VAL A 584 -0.21 -30.78 -23.58
CA VAL A 584 1.11 -30.40 -24.10
C VAL A 584 1.61 -31.46 -25.06
N LYS A 585 2.19 -31.04 -26.18
CA LYS A 585 2.89 -31.88 -27.14
C LYS A 585 4.34 -31.43 -27.24
N PHE A 586 5.26 -32.38 -27.29
CA PHE A 586 6.68 -32.10 -27.53
C PHE A 586 6.97 -32.20 -29.03
N GLU A 587 7.62 -31.18 -29.58
CA GLU A 587 8.11 -31.19 -30.97
C GLU A 587 9.42 -32.00 -31.10
N ASP A 588 9.88 -32.23 -32.33
CA ASP A 588 11.03 -33.11 -32.62
C ASP A 588 12.35 -32.61 -32.01
N ASP A 589 12.43 -31.33 -31.66
CA ASP A 589 13.54 -30.67 -30.97
C ASP A 589 13.43 -30.72 -29.43
N GLY A 590 12.37 -31.36 -28.92
CA GLY A 590 12.06 -31.44 -27.49
C GLY A 590 11.35 -30.22 -26.93
N TYR A 591 10.96 -29.25 -27.76
CA TYR A 591 10.26 -28.04 -27.30
C TYR A 591 8.79 -28.35 -26.95
N PRO A 592 8.33 -28.01 -25.74
CA PRO A 592 6.95 -28.22 -25.34
C PRO A 592 6.02 -27.13 -25.91
N LYS A 593 4.91 -27.55 -26.51
CA LYS A 593 3.88 -26.66 -27.04
C LYS A 593 2.49 -27.04 -26.52
N PRO A 594 1.66 -26.07 -26.07
CA PRO A 594 0.32 -26.37 -25.62
C PRO A 594 -0.58 -26.77 -26.81
N THR A 595 -1.45 -27.76 -26.60
CA THR A 595 -2.37 -28.25 -27.64
C THR A 595 -3.81 -27.84 -27.43
N ALA A 596 -4.15 -27.28 -26.26
CA ALA A 596 -5.51 -26.92 -25.89
C ALA A 596 -5.64 -25.39 -25.69
N ALA A 597 -5.71 -24.66 -26.80
CA ALA A 597 -5.93 -23.21 -26.85
C ALA A 597 -7.06 -22.89 -27.85
N GLY A 598 -8.22 -22.48 -27.34
CA GLY A 598 -9.44 -22.21 -28.14
C GLY A 598 -9.82 -20.73 -28.15
N ARG A 599 -11.03 -20.39 -28.62
CA ARG A 599 -11.56 -19.00 -28.55
C ARG A 599 -11.51 -18.45 -27.12
N TYR A 600 -11.49 -17.13 -26.97
CA TYR A 600 -11.50 -16.51 -25.64
C TYR A 600 -12.94 -16.28 -25.14
N CYS A 601 -13.26 -16.83 -23.97
CA CYS A 601 -14.50 -16.55 -23.24
C CYS A 601 -14.19 -16.21 -21.78
N GLU A 602 -14.73 -15.10 -21.30
CA GLU A 602 -14.49 -14.58 -19.96
C GLU A 602 -15.79 -14.19 -19.26
N TRP A 603 -15.96 -14.66 -18.02
CA TRP A 603 -16.94 -14.10 -17.10
C TRP A 603 -16.45 -12.74 -16.62
N GLN A 604 -17.21 -11.67 -16.83
CA GLN A 604 -16.84 -10.31 -16.46
C GLN A 604 -17.86 -9.70 -15.50
N HIS A 605 -17.42 -8.79 -14.61
CA HIS A 605 -18.32 -8.09 -13.69
C HIS A 605 -19.26 -7.16 -14.46
N ILE A 606 -20.57 -7.20 -14.12
CA ILE A 606 -21.55 -6.26 -14.69
C ILE A 606 -21.34 -4.84 -14.13
N THR A 607 -20.88 -4.74 -12.87
CA THR A 607 -20.63 -3.47 -12.18
C THR A 607 -19.27 -3.52 -11.47
N ILE A 608 -19.25 -3.63 -10.14
CA ILE A 608 -18.05 -3.81 -9.32
C ILE A 608 -17.98 -5.24 -8.78
N ASP A 609 -16.81 -5.65 -8.30
CA ASP A 609 -16.70 -6.88 -7.54
C ASP A 609 -17.49 -6.78 -6.22
N LYS A 610 -18.46 -7.68 -6.05
CA LYS A 610 -19.29 -7.82 -4.85
C LYS A 610 -18.98 -9.09 -4.07
N SER A 611 -17.85 -9.73 -4.34
CA SER A 611 -17.43 -10.98 -3.71
C SER A 611 -17.40 -10.92 -2.18
N ASN A 612 -16.95 -9.79 -1.61
CA ASN A 612 -16.90 -9.59 -0.15
C ASN A 612 -18.29 -9.49 0.48
N ASP A 613 -19.25 -8.86 -0.20
CA ASP A 613 -20.60 -8.60 0.30
C ASP A 613 -21.55 -9.79 0.13
N ILE A 614 -21.18 -10.77 -0.72
CA ILE A 614 -22.05 -11.90 -1.08
C ILE A 614 -21.63 -13.16 -0.33
N GLU A 615 -22.60 -13.87 0.26
CA GLU A 615 -22.37 -15.09 1.04
C GLU A 615 -22.15 -16.34 0.18
N THR A 616 -22.84 -16.45 -0.95
CA THR A 616 -22.81 -17.65 -1.80
C THR A 616 -22.28 -17.35 -3.21
N PHE A 617 -21.52 -18.27 -3.81
CA PHE A 617 -21.00 -18.01 -5.15
C PHE A 617 -22.09 -18.08 -6.24
N GLU A 618 -23.20 -18.76 -5.98
CA GLU A 618 -24.36 -18.79 -6.89
C GLU A 618 -24.97 -17.40 -7.05
N GLU A 619 -25.00 -16.59 -5.98
CA GLU A 619 -25.40 -15.19 -6.03
C GLU A 619 -24.32 -14.32 -6.67
N TYR A 620 -23.05 -14.58 -6.35
CA TYR A 620 -21.91 -13.88 -6.95
C TYR A 620 -21.90 -14.02 -8.46
N LYS A 621 -22.10 -15.23 -8.98
CA LYS A 621 -22.13 -15.52 -10.42
C LYS A 621 -23.22 -14.74 -11.15
N LYS A 622 -24.35 -14.41 -10.51
CA LYS A 622 -25.40 -13.56 -11.10
C LYS A 622 -24.95 -12.11 -11.31
N THR A 623 -23.88 -11.68 -10.62
CA THR A 623 -23.25 -10.37 -10.82
C THR A 623 -22.27 -10.35 -12.00
N LEU A 624 -22.05 -11.50 -12.64
CA LEU A 624 -21.16 -11.67 -13.78
C LEU A 624 -21.96 -11.86 -15.08
N LYS A 625 -21.37 -11.44 -16.19
CA LYS A 625 -21.85 -11.67 -17.55
C LYS A 625 -20.75 -12.35 -18.34
N LEU A 626 -21.10 -13.40 -19.08
CA LEU A 626 -20.17 -14.10 -19.96
C LEU A 626 -20.03 -13.34 -21.28
N GLU A 627 -18.81 -13.00 -21.67
CA GLU A 627 -18.48 -12.42 -22.97
C GLU A 627 -17.51 -13.35 -23.72
N CYS A 628 -17.82 -13.64 -24.98
CA CYS A 628 -17.05 -14.56 -25.81
C CYS A 628 -16.70 -13.92 -27.15
N GLU A 629 -15.47 -14.13 -27.57
CA GLU A 629 -15.01 -13.75 -28.92
C GLU A 629 -15.50 -14.76 -29.98
N PRO A 630 -15.63 -14.35 -31.25
CA PRO A 630 -15.95 -15.26 -32.34
C PRO A 630 -14.88 -16.35 -32.50
N GLY A 631 -15.30 -17.60 -32.70
CA GLY A 631 -14.40 -18.73 -32.92
C GLY A 631 -14.95 -20.03 -32.35
N GLU A 632 -14.11 -21.06 -32.35
CA GLU A 632 -14.42 -22.39 -31.83
C GLU A 632 -13.60 -22.70 -30.56
N PRO A 633 -14.16 -23.47 -29.60
CA PRO A 633 -13.40 -23.98 -28.47
C PRO A 633 -12.35 -25.00 -28.93
N ALA A 634 -11.24 -25.11 -28.19
CA ALA A 634 -10.28 -26.19 -28.40
C ALA A 634 -10.76 -27.45 -27.69
N VAL A 635 -10.56 -28.61 -28.33
CA VAL A 635 -10.97 -29.90 -27.78
C VAL A 635 -9.75 -30.65 -27.26
N LEU A 636 -9.74 -30.93 -25.95
CA LEU A 636 -8.73 -31.77 -25.32
C LEU A 636 -9.37 -33.08 -24.86
N ASN A 637 -9.04 -34.18 -25.53
CA ASN A 637 -9.43 -35.51 -25.09
C ASN A 637 -8.33 -36.10 -24.21
N TRP A 638 -8.68 -36.40 -22.96
CA TRP A 638 -7.76 -37.03 -22.01
C TRP A 638 -8.31 -38.40 -21.61
N THR A 639 -7.53 -39.44 -21.91
CA THR A 639 -7.81 -40.79 -21.40
C THR A 639 -6.99 -40.99 -20.14
N VAL A 640 -7.67 -41.17 -19.01
CA VAL A 640 -7.02 -41.30 -17.70
C VAL A 640 -6.35 -42.67 -17.63
N SER A 641 -5.02 -42.69 -17.57
CA SER A 641 -4.29 -43.95 -17.49
C SER A 641 -4.37 -44.56 -16.08
N PHE A 642 -4.23 -45.89 -15.97
CA PHE A 642 -4.32 -46.60 -14.70
C PHE A 642 -3.19 -46.26 -13.72
N ASP A 643 -2.06 -45.76 -14.22
CA ASP A 643 -0.91 -45.28 -13.43
C ASP A 643 -1.03 -43.81 -12.99
N THR A 644 -2.08 -43.10 -13.43
CA THR A 644 -2.30 -41.70 -13.01
C THR A 644 -2.46 -41.64 -11.48
N PRO A 645 -1.73 -40.77 -10.78
CA PRO A 645 -1.86 -40.57 -9.34
C PRO A 645 -3.29 -40.19 -8.93
N ASN A 646 -3.65 -40.46 -7.67
CA ASN A 646 -4.98 -40.12 -7.13
C ASN A 646 -5.30 -38.62 -7.17
N LEU A 647 -4.28 -37.76 -7.28
CA LEU A 647 -4.42 -36.32 -7.35
C LEU A 647 -3.52 -35.78 -8.45
N VAL A 648 -4.14 -35.09 -9.40
CA VAL A 648 -3.47 -34.28 -10.41
C VAL A 648 -4.16 -32.91 -10.47
N TYR A 649 -3.67 -32.00 -11.32
CA TYR A 649 -4.12 -30.63 -11.37
C TYR A 649 -4.38 -30.21 -12.81
N TYR A 650 -5.49 -29.51 -13.04
CA TYR A 650 -5.66 -28.74 -14.27
C TYR A 650 -5.12 -27.33 -14.04
N GLN A 651 -4.34 -26.82 -14.99
CA GLN A 651 -3.68 -25.53 -14.86
C GLN A 651 -3.58 -24.80 -16.20
N CYS A 652 -3.14 -23.54 -16.15
CA CYS A 652 -2.75 -22.78 -17.33
C CYS A 652 -1.29 -23.06 -17.71
N TYR A 653 -1.02 -23.29 -19.00
CA TYR A 653 0.31 -23.57 -19.51
C TYR A 653 1.25 -22.36 -19.37
N THR A 654 0.73 -21.16 -19.57
CA THR A 654 1.50 -19.91 -19.58
C THR A 654 1.56 -19.25 -18.22
N HIS A 655 0.47 -19.23 -17.45
CA HIS A 655 0.40 -18.54 -16.15
C HIS A 655 0.31 -19.53 -14.97
N ASN A 656 0.90 -19.16 -13.84
CA ASN A 656 0.78 -19.91 -12.60
C ASN A 656 -0.55 -19.58 -11.90
N ASN A 657 -1.07 -20.51 -11.09
CA ASN A 657 -2.16 -20.33 -10.14
C ASN A 657 -3.51 -19.91 -10.76
N LEU A 658 -3.92 -20.60 -11.82
CA LEU A 658 -5.23 -20.37 -12.47
C LEU A 658 -6.22 -21.51 -12.24
N GLY A 659 -5.74 -22.73 -11.98
CA GLY A 659 -6.55 -23.93 -11.89
C GLY A 659 -6.48 -24.62 -10.53
N TRP A 660 -6.99 -25.86 -10.49
CA TRP A 660 -7.19 -26.62 -9.25
C TRP A 660 -7.16 -28.13 -9.45
N LYS A 661 -7.71 -28.87 -8.48
CA LYS A 661 -7.52 -30.31 -8.31
C LYS A 661 -8.41 -31.15 -9.24
N ILE A 662 -7.84 -32.24 -9.72
CA ILE A 662 -8.55 -33.39 -10.27
C ILE A 662 -8.24 -34.60 -9.38
N HIS A 663 -9.28 -35.18 -8.78
CA HIS A 663 -9.22 -36.44 -8.06
C HIS A 663 -9.43 -37.59 -9.04
N VAL A 664 -8.48 -38.51 -9.06
CA VAL A 664 -8.51 -39.71 -9.91
C VAL A 664 -8.89 -40.90 -9.05
N VAL A 665 -10.03 -41.53 -9.37
CA VAL A 665 -10.59 -42.65 -8.62
C VAL A 665 -10.60 -43.92 -9.46
N ASP A 666 -10.74 -45.06 -8.78
CA ASP A 666 -10.85 -46.35 -9.45
C ASP A 666 -12.24 -46.53 -10.07
N PRO A 667 -12.34 -47.32 -11.17
CA PRO A 667 -13.60 -47.53 -11.87
C PRO A 667 -14.71 -48.03 -10.93
N GLY A 668 -15.90 -47.44 -11.02
CA GLY A 668 -17.06 -47.86 -10.22
C GLY A 668 -17.06 -47.39 -8.77
N THR A 669 -16.18 -46.45 -8.40
CA THR A 669 -16.22 -45.78 -7.09
C THR A 669 -17.49 -44.93 -6.96
N THR A 670 -18.36 -45.22 -5.99
CA THR A 670 -19.57 -44.44 -5.74
C THR A 670 -19.24 -43.10 -5.08
N LEU A 671 -19.27 -42.01 -5.85
CA LEU A 671 -19.07 -40.64 -5.36
C LEU A 671 -20.43 -40.03 -5.01
N HIS A 672 -20.70 -39.82 -3.71
CA HIS A 672 -21.94 -39.15 -3.26
C HIS A 672 -21.81 -37.62 -3.35
N ARG A 673 -22.77 -36.97 -4.01
CA ARG A 673 -22.93 -35.51 -3.99
C ARG A 673 -23.48 -35.14 -2.60
N ASN A 674 -22.64 -34.63 -1.70
CA ASN A 674 -23.08 -34.18 -0.38
C ASN A 674 -23.98 -32.93 -0.51
N GLY A 675 -25.27 -33.16 -0.75
CA GLY A 675 -26.32 -32.16 -0.65
C GLY A 675 -26.98 -32.23 0.72
N VAL A 676 -26.86 -31.15 1.49
CA VAL A 676 -27.66 -30.81 2.68
C VAL A 676 -27.58 -31.83 3.84
N ASN A 677 -26.94 -31.42 4.93
CA ASN A 677 -27.12 -32.04 6.25
C ASN A 677 -28.59 -31.89 6.70
N ILE A 678 -29.46 -32.80 6.27
CA ILE A 678 -30.71 -33.06 6.98
C ILE A 678 -30.30 -33.89 8.19
N ILE A 679 -30.26 -33.23 9.35
CA ILE A 679 -30.14 -33.89 10.64
C ILE A 679 -31.32 -34.85 10.75
N TYR A 680 -31.10 -36.15 10.51
CA TYR A 680 -32.02 -37.18 10.96
C TYR A 680 -31.95 -37.21 12.48
N LEU A 681 -32.80 -36.40 13.12
CA LEU A 681 -33.09 -36.55 14.53
C LEU A 681 -33.64 -37.98 14.71
N ASN A 682 -32.91 -38.84 15.41
CA ASN A 682 -33.36 -40.18 15.75
C ASN A 682 -34.67 -40.07 16.56
N ILE A 683 -35.82 -40.26 15.90
CA ILE A 683 -37.17 -40.30 16.49
C ILE A 683 -37.30 -41.45 17.53
N SER A 684 -36.34 -42.37 17.55
CA SER A 684 -36.24 -43.50 18.47
C SER A 684 -36.13 -43.08 19.96
N LEU A 685 -35.53 -41.93 20.27
CA LEU A 685 -35.31 -41.52 21.67
C LEU A 685 -36.52 -40.80 22.30
N LEU A 686 -37.34 -40.11 21.49
CA LEU A 686 -38.56 -39.43 21.94
C LEU A 686 -39.74 -40.38 22.16
N LEU A 687 -39.78 -41.53 21.47
CA LEU A 687 -40.77 -42.57 21.71
C LEU A 687 -40.50 -43.34 23.02
N ILE A 688 -39.22 -43.56 23.36
CA ILE A 688 -38.84 -44.24 24.60
C ILE A 688 -39.13 -43.36 25.83
N LEU A 689 -38.89 -42.05 25.75
CA LEU A 689 -39.22 -41.12 26.84
C LEU A 689 -40.73 -40.97 27.06
N ASN A 690 -41.55 -41.02 25.99
CA ASN A 690 -43.01 -40.99 26.12
C ASN A 690 -43.59 -42.31 26.66
N LEU A 691 -43.01 -43.47 26.32
CA LEU A 691 -43.41 -44.76 26.88
C LEU A 691 -43.07 -44.87 28.37
N ILE A 692 -41.93 -44.31 28.81
CA ILE A 692 -41.56 -44.26 30.24
C ILE A 692 -42.50 -43.31 31.01
N ALA A 693 -42.88 -42.16 30.43
CA ALA A 693 -43.81 -41.23 31.04
C ALA A 693 -45.24 -41.81 31.19
N ILE A 694 -45.71 -42.58 30.21
CA ILE A 694 -47.02 -43.27 30.28
C ILE A 694 -47.00 -44.41 31.31
N HIS A 695 -45.86 -45.10 31.48
CA HIS A 695 -45.75 -46.15 32.50
C HIS A 695 -45.71 -45.59 33.93
N TYR A 696 -45.06 -44.44 34.14
CA TYR A 696 -45.07 -43.75 35.44
C TYR A 696 -46.43 -43.12 35.78
N ALA A 697 -47.19 -42.62 34.79
CA ALA A 697 -48.53 -42.07 35.02
C ALA A 697 -49.56 -43.14 35.42
N ASN A 698 -49.41 -44.39 34.97
CA ASN A 698 -50.29 -45.49 35.34
C ASN A 698 -49.94 -46.12 36.71
N ALA A 699 -48.70 -46.00 37.19
CA ALA A 699 -48.30 -46.50 38.51
C ALA A 699 -48.82 -45.63 39.67
N ILE A 700 -49.17 -44.36 39.41
CA ILE A 700 -49.68 -43.43 40.44
C ILE A 700 -51.21 -43.54 40.61
N ARG A 701 -51.92 -44.24 39.72
CA ARG A 701 -53.38 -44.47 39.83
C ARG A 701 -53.81 -45.74 40.59
N CYS A 702 -52.87 -46.51 41.16
CA CYS A 702 -53.18 -47.71 41.95
C CYS A 702 -52.86 -47.59 43.46
N ASN A 703 -52.67 -46.38 43.99
CA ASN A 703 -52.63 -46.14 45.45
C ASN A 703 -53.47 -44.90 45.82
N LEU A 704 -54.75 -44.94 45.43
CA LEU A 704 -55.85 -44.19 46.04
C LEU A 704 -57.02 -45.14 46.24
#